data_AF-A0A926VZ34-F1
#
_entry.id   AF-A0A926VZ34-F1
#
_cell.length_a   1.000
_cell.length_b   1.000
_cell.length_c   1.000
_cell.angle_alpha   90.00
_cell.angle_beta   90.00
_cell.angle_gamma   90.00
#
_symmetry.space_group_name_H-M   'P 1'
#
loop_
_entity.id
_entity.type
_entity.pdbx_description
1 polymer ?
#
loop_
_entity_poly.entity_id
_entity_poly.type
_entity_poly.pdbx_seq_one_letter_code
_entity_poly.pdbx_strand_id
1 'polypeptide(L)'
;MPLDYSGQNLRGRFFKGQNLEGANFSGADIRGADFTNANLRGANFSHAKAGLQKRWAIFLVCVSWLFAGLLGFLSIAVGSLVIYLLIGLHGKDFTLGIIFLIGSAVFFIIIFRKGLVAVAFAISLVLAFTVTIALAFTGTATIALAFGFAFAFAFAFAFAFAFVGVIAVAGAGGGIFTVAVAVAVTVAFTFAGAVTESKELGVVRGFTFAGAIVGAYILASAYIGWRGWAGEEKYALIRSFAVAFAATGGTSFRGANLTDANFTQASFKSTDFRRATFTRTYFHKAKKLDRVRPGSSYLQIAEVRQVLVTGQGQDKNFDRIDLRGVNFKNTHLVDASFIGANLSEANLQDADLSRAKLVQTQLDGTDFTGATLTGAYIEDWGITSDTNFNGVRCEYVYMRLPTKENPDPLRKPDNNKEVFADGEFGDFIKPIFDTLDLYHNQGVDPRAIAVAFKELAENNPNAELEIVAIERRGEDKILLRAKTAATANKSELSKEYFINYNQLKALAENDFRILIANQKSQIRELTNMIKTALKRPNFYTQGDMIMSEGSKQQFNNDLRNAQIAGGLVNAGSVNAHQIGGNINNYTPQQRQNLAEAAAEIQQLLQQLEQTNPTTTTFEKMTVVAKAIDEIEKNPTLKARVIGALKSGGKETLKEAIDHPLVNIMMASIEGWQEAK
;
A
#
# COMPACT_ATOMS: atom_id res chain seq x y z
N MET A 1 39.38 -6.31 0.92
CA MET A 1 39.39 -5.37 2.07
C MET A 1 38.33 -4.32 1.83
N PRO A 2 37.53 -3.94 2.84
CA PRO A 2 36.55 -2.88 2.68
C PRO A 2 37.25 -1.56 2.33
N LEU A 3 36.66 -0.77 1.43
CA LEU A 3 37.19 0.55 1.06
C LEU A 3 37.08 1.51 2.24
N ASP A 4 38.16 2.23 2.55
CA ASP A 4 38.19 3.20 3.65
C ASP A 4 38.18 4.65 3.15
N TYR A 5 37.09 5.33 3.44
CA TYR A 5 36.84 6.75 3.18
C TYR A 5 36.66 7.55 4.47
N SER A 6 37.04 7.00 5.62
CA SER A 6 36.83 7.64 6.92
C SER A 6 37.49 9.02 7.01
N GLY A 7 36.77 9.98 7.59
CA GLY A 7 37.19 11.37 7.74
C GLY A 7 37.38 12.17 6.45
N GLN A 8 37.22 11.56 5.27
CA GLN A 8 37.52 12.22 4.01
C GLN A 8 36.47 13.27 3.60
N ASN A 9 36.91 14.25 2.80
CA ASN A 9 36.02 15.19 2.13
C ASN A 9 35.58 14.63 0.77
N LEU A 10 34.38 14.05 0.74
CA LEU A 10 33.79 13.38 -0.42
C LEU A 10 32.66 14.20 -1.04
N ARG A 11 32.65 15.51 -0.82
CA ARG A 11 31.58 16.39 -1.29
C ARG A 11 31.44 16.30 -2.81
N GLY A 12 30.28 15.84 -3.28
CA GLY A 12 29.97 15.84 -4.72
C GLY A 12 30.61 14.70 -5.49
N ARG A 13 31.22 13.74 -4.80
CA ARG A 13 31.76 12.53 -5.41
C ARG A 13 30.63 11.66 -5.94
N PHE A 14 30.91 10.97 -7.05
CA PHE A 14 29.98 10.06 -7.69
C PHE A 14 30.33 8.62 -7.32
N PHE A 15 29.41 7.96 -6.62
CA PHE A 15 29.44 6.56 -6.20
C PHE A 15 28.29 5.75 -6.82
N LYS A 16 27.60 6.34 -7.81
CA LYS A 16 26.39 5.79 -8.42
C LYS A 16 26.65 4.37 -8.96
N GLY A 17 25.82 3.41 -8.53
CA GLY A 17 25.88 2.02 -8.98
C GLY A 17 27.10 1.22 -8.50
N GLN A 18 27.98 1.79 -7.67
CA GLN A 18 29.18 1.08 -7.23
C GLN A 18 28.86 0.04 -6.16
N ASN A 19 29.69 -1.01 -6.10
CA ASN A 19 29.70 -1.93 -4.97
C ASN A 19 30.64 -1.40 -3.87
N LEU A 20 30.04 -0.97 -2.77
CA LEU A 20 30.68 -0.34 -1.61
C LEU A 20 30.30 -1.10 -0.33
N GLU A 21 30.07 -2.41 -0.46
CA GLU A 21 29.76 -3.28 0.67
C GLU A 21 30.88 -3.24 1.73
N GLY A 22 30.47 -3.03 2.98
CA GLY A 22 31.34 -2.87 4.14
C GLY A 22 32.20 -1.60 4.15
N ALA A 23 32.08 -0.71 3.16
CA ALA A 23 32.93 0.47 3.06
C ALA A 23 32.78 1.41 4.26
N ASN A 24 33.89 2.00 4.69
CA ASN A 24 33.95 2.88 5.85
C ASN A 24 33.87 4.35 5.43
N PHE A 25 32.75 5.02 5.68
CA PHE A 25 32.53 6.46 5.50
C PHE A 25 32.45 7.21 6.84
N SER A 26 32.93 6.62 7.93
CA SER A 26 32.79 7.20 9.26
C SER A 26 33.45 8.58 9.34
N GLY A 27 32.75 9.57 9.88
CA GLY A 27 33.20 10.97 9.98
C GLY A 27 33.36 11.71 8.65
N ALA A 28 33.10 11.06 7.50
CA ALA A 28 33.31 11.66 6.19
C ALA A 28 32.31 12.80 5.90
N ASP A 29 32.75 13.78 5.11
CA ASP A 29 31.88 14.82 4.58
C ASP A 29 31.36 14.45 3.19
N ILE A 30 30.18 13.84 3.17
CA ILE A 30 29.55 13.30 1.96
C ILE A 30 28.51 14.25 1.34
N ARG A 31 28.56 15.55 1.66
CA ARG A 31 27.56 16.52 1.16
C ARG A 31 27.56 16.61 -0.37
N GLY A 32 26.42 16.30 -0.98
CA GLY A 32 26.21 16.27 -2.42
C GLY A 32 26.78 15.03 -3.10
N ALA A 33 27.31 14.07 -2.33
CA ALA A 33 27.76 12.80 -2.90
C ALA A 33 26.56 12.00 -3.45
N ASP A 34 26.78 11.30 -4.56
CA ASP A 34 25.75 10.53 -5.25
C ASP A 34 26.00 9.02 -5.08
N PHE A 35 25.24 8.38 -4.19
CA PHE A 35 25.21 6.93 -3.97
C PHE A 35 24.01 6.26 -4.65
N THR A 36 23.42 6.90 -5.66
CA THR A 36 22.22 6.37 -6.32
C THR A 36 22.47 4.93 -6.82
N ASN A 37 21.60 4.00 -6.48
CA ASN A 37 21.69 2.57 -6.82
C ASN A 37 23.00 1.87 -6.38
N ALA A 38 23.76 2.43 -5.44
CA ALA A 38 24.98 1.78 -4.93
C ALA A 38 24.61 0.61 -3.99
N ASN A 39 25.45 -0.43 -3.96
CA ASN A 39 25.40 -1.45 -2.92
C ASN A 39 26.22 -0.97 -1.72
N LEU A 40 25.54 -0.66 -0.60
CA LEU A 40 26.13 -0.12 0.63
C LEU A 40 25.84 -1.03 1.83
N ARG A 41 25.66 -2.33 1.58
CA ARG A 41 25.43 -3.33 2.61
C ARG A 41 26.53 -3.27 3.68
N GLY A 42 26.15 -3.17 4.95
CA GLY A 42 27.10 -3.10 6.07
C GLY A 42 28.02 -1.87 6.07
N ALA A 43 27.79 -0.87 5.22
CA ALA A 43 28.66 0.31 5.14
C ALA A 43 28.53 1.17 6.41
N ASN A 44 29.65 1.74 6.87
CA ASN A 44 29.71 2.54 8.08
C ASN A 44 29.67 4.03 7.75
N PHE A 45 28.55 4.71 8.02
CA PHE A 45 28.35 6.16 7.90
C PHE A 45 28.30 6.87 9.28
N SER A 46 28.80 6.24 10.34
CA SER A 46 28.78 6.85 11.67
C SER A 46 29.45 8.22 11.66
N HIS A 47 28.84 9.22 12.30
CA HIS A 47 29.31 10.61 12.33
C HIS A 47 29.44 11.32 10.96
N ALA A 48 29.04 10.69 9.84
CA ALA A 48 29.13 11.29 8.52
C ALA A 48 28.23 12.53 8.39
N LYS A 49 28.64 13.48 7.55
CA LYS A 49 27.89 14.71 7.25
C LYS A 49 27.26 14.59 5.88
N ALA A 50 25.99 14.23 5.83
CA ALA A 50 25.19 14.20 4.61
C ALA A 50 24.47 15.52 4.38
N GLY A 51 24.29 15.86 3.10
CA GLY A 51 23.40 16.91 2.67
C GLY A 51 23.92 17.83 1.59
N LEU A 52 23.54 19.11 1.67
CA LEU A 52 23.78 20.05 0.58
C LEU A 52 25.15 20.73 0.68
N GLN A 53 25.77 20.96 -0.48
CA GLN A 53 26.96 21.80 -0.58
C GLN A 53 26.58 23.29 -0.53
N LYS A 54 27.49 24.14 -0.06
CA LYS A 54 27.25 25.59 0.02
C LYS A 54 26.85 26.21 -1.33
N ARG A 55 27.47 25.80 -2.45
CA ARG A 55 27.14 26.31 -3.79
C ARG A 55 25.72 25.98 -4.23
N TRP A 56 25.25 24.76 -3.95
CA TRP A 56 23.88 24.36 -4.24
C TRP A 56 22.89 25.06 -3.32
N ALA A 57 23.26 25.28 -2.06
CA ALA A 57 22.45 26.10 -1.16
C ALA A 57 22.24 27.52 -1.72
N ILE A 58 23.32 28.18 -2.14
CA ILE A 58 23.25 29.50 -2.77
C ILE A 58 22.38 29.47 -4.02
N PHE A 59 22.61 28.50 -4.92
CA PHE A 59 21.82 28.34 -6.14
C PHE A 59 20.32 28.20 -5.85
N LEU A 60 19.95 27.34 -4.91
CA LEU A 60 18.56 27.14 -4.52
C LEU A 60 17.95 28.40 -3.91
N VAL A 61 18.70 29.17 -3.12
CA VAL A 61 18.26 30.48 -2.62
C VAL A 61 18.01 31.46 -3.77
N CYS A 62 18.93 31.54 -4.74
CA CYS A 62 18.75 32.40 -5.92
C CYS A 62 17.52 31.97 -6.75
N VAL A 63 17.34 30.67 -7.00
CA VAL A 63 16.14 30.14 -7.66
C VAL A 63 14.89 30.50 -6.88
N SER A 64 14.93 30.40 -5.55
CA SER A 64 13.81 30.79 -4.69
C SER A 64 13.47 32.27 -4.81
N TRP A 65 14.47 33.14 -4.90
CA TRP A 65 14.27 34.57 -5.08
C TRP A 65 13.71 34.90 -6.46
N LEU A 66 14.15 34.22 -7.51
CA LEU A 66 13.57 34.36 -8.85
C LEU A 66 12.10 33.95 -8.87
N PHE A 67 11.76 32.81 -8.24
CA PHE A 67 10.37 32.39 -8.08
C PHE A 67 9.55 33.37 -7.24
N ALA A 68 10.11 33.90 -6.15
CA ALA A 68 9.44 34.89 -5.32
C ALA A 68 9.17 36.19 -6.09
N GLY A 69 10.12 36.65 -6.91
CA GLY A 69 9.94 37.82 -7.79
C GLY A 69 8.86 37.59 -8.86
N LEU A 70 8.88 36.43 -9.53
CA LEU A 70 7.86 36.05 -10.51
C LEU A 70 6.47 36.00 -9.87
N LEU A 71 6.37 35.45 -8.66
CA LEU A 71 5.12 35.40 -7.89
C LEU A 71 4.65 36.78 -7.44
N GLY A 72 5.57 37.65 -7.02
CA GLY A 72 5.26 39.04 -6.68
C GLY A 72 4.64 39.78 -7.86
N PHE A 73 5.19 39.59 -9.06
CA PHE A 73 4.64 40.16 -10.29
C PHE A 73 3.23 39.65 -10.60
N LEU A 74 3.00 38.33 -10.48
CA LEU A 74 1.67 37.74 -10.65
C LEU A 74 0.67 38.26 -9.60
N SER A 75 1.10 38.47 -8.36
CA SER A 75 0.26 39.05 -7.30
C SER A 75 -0.15 40.49 -7.61
N ILE A 76 0.74 41.29 -8.21
CA ILE A 76 0.42 42.65 -8.64
C ILE A 76 -0.63 42.61 -9.77
N ALA A 77 -0.46 41.73 -10.76
CA ALA A 77 -1.44 41.57 -11.84
C ALA A 77 -2.84 41.18 -11.33
N VAL A 78 -2.91 40.28 -10.35
CA VAL A 78 -4.17 39.90 -9.69
C VAL A 78 -4.74 41.06 -8.86
N GLY A 79 -3.90 41.76 -8.11
CA GLY A 79 -4.30 42.95 -7.34
C GLY A 79 -4.89 44.04 -8.24
N SER A 80 -4.23 44.34 -9.36
CA SER A 80 -4.73 45.27 -10.38
C SER A 80 -6.05 44.82 -11.00
N LEU A 81 -6.23 43.52 -11.23
CA LEU A 81 -7.51 42.96 -11.71
C LEU A 81 -8.63 43.14 -10.66
N VAL A 82 -8.35 42.86 -9.38
CA VAL A 82 -9.32 43.08 -8.29
C VAL A 82 -9.67 44.56 -8.14
N ILE A 83 -8.69 45.44 -8.25
CA ILE A 83 -8.88 46.89 -8.22
C ILE A 83 -9.75 47.33 -9.41
N TYR A 84 -9.48 46.82 -10.62
CA TYR A 84 -10.32 47.07 -11.80
C TYR A 84 -11.78 46.64 -11.57
N LEU A 85 -12.00 45.46 -10.99
CA LEU A 85 -13.33 44.94 -10.65
C LEU A 85 -14.04 45.74 -9.54
N LEU A 86 -13.30 46.30 -8.57
CA LEU A 86 -13.86 47.07 -7.46
C LEU A 86 -14.10 48.55 -7.82
N ILE A 87 -13.24 49.15 -8.65
CA ILE A 87 -13.32 50.56 -9.07
C ILE A 87 -14.24 50.73 -10.29
N GLY A 88 -14.41 49.70 -11.13
CA GLY A 88 -15.36 49.66 -12.25
C GLY A 88 -16.82 49.68 -11.79
N LEU A 89 -17.25 50.78 -11.17
CA LEU A 89 -18.61 50.95 -10.69
C LEU A 89 -19.52 51.33 -11.87
N HIS A 90 -20.26 50.35 -12.37
CA HIS A 90 -21.73 50.29 -12.25
C HIS A 90 -22.25 48.85 -12.49
N GLY A 91 -23.13 48.34 -11.61
CA GLY A 91 -23.91 47.14 -11.86
C GLY A 91 -23.25 45.80 -11.47
N LYS A 92 -23.25 44.83 -12.39
CA LYS A 92 -22.97 43.40 -12.13
C LYS A 92 -21.53 43.10 -11.68
N ASP A 93 -20.58 43.98 -11.97
CA ASP A 93 -19.14 43.75 -11.72
C ASP A 93 -18.74 43.91 -10.24
N PHE A 94 -19.42 44.78 -9.48
CA PHE A 94 -19.19 44.96 -8.04
C PHE A 94 -19.60 43.73 -7.21
N THR A 95 -20.73 43.11 -7.55
CA THR A 95 -21.22 41.90 -6.89
C THR A 95 -20.26 40.73 -7.08
N LEU A 96 -19.62 40.63 -8.24
CA LEU A 96 -18.60 39.61 -8.54
C LEU A 96 -17.34 39.81 -7.68
N GLY A 97 -16.93 41.07 -7.45
CA GLY A 97 -15.84 41.41 -6.54
C GLY A 97 -16.09 40.95 -5.09
N ILE A 98 -17.30 41.15 -4.55
CA ILE A 98 -17.66 40.70 -3.20
C ILE A 98 -17.70 39.18 -3.10
N ILE A 99 -18.28 38.50 -4.08
CA ILE A 99 -18.34 37.03 -4.13
C ILE A 99 -16.92 36.44 -4.14
N PHE A 100 -16.00 37.06 -4.88
CA PHE A 100 -14.58 36.69 -4.90
C PHE A 100 -13.94 36.79 -3.50
N LEU A 101 -14.18 37.89 -2.77
CA LEU A 101 -13.65 38.09 -1.42
C LEU A 101 -14.20 37.06 -0.42
N ILE A 102 -15.50 36.77 -0.47
CA ILE A 102 -16.14 35.77 0.39
C ILE A 102 -15.58 34.37 0.08
N GLY A 103 -15.48 34.00 -1.21
CA GLY A 103 -14.92 32.72 -1.63
C GLY A 103 -13.48 32.53 -1.14
N SER A 104 -12.67 33.58 -1.22
CA SER A 104 -11.31 33.57 -0.69
C SER A 104 -11.27 33.43 0.84
N ALA A 105 -12.08 34.18 1.57
CA ALA A 105 -12.15 34.08 3.04
C ALA A 105 -12.55 32.67 3.51
N VAL A 106 -13.57 32.08 2.89
CA VAL A 106 -14.02 30.70 3.17
C VAL A 106 -12.90 29.70 2.89
N PHE A 107 -12.15 29.90 1.80
CA PHE A 107 -11.02 29.06 1.44
C PHE A 107 -9.90 29.10 2.51
N PHE A 108 -9.52 30.29 3.00
CA PHE A 108 -8.55 30.41 4.09
C PHE A 108 -9.05 29.74 5.37
N ILE A 109 -10.33 29.90 5.71
CA ILE A 109 -10.93 29.22 6.87
C ILE A 109 -10.84 27.69 6.71
N ILE A 110 -11.09 27.15 5.51
CA ILE A 110 -10.96 25.71 5.24
C ILE A 110 -9.51 25.27 5.41
N ILE A 111 -8.53 26.01 4.88
CA ILE A 111 -7.11 25.68 5.08
C ILE A 111 -6.74 25.74 6.57
N PHE A 112 -7.18 26.77 7.31
CA PHE A 112 -6.93 26.93 8.74
C PHE A 112 -7.65 25.89 9.61
N ARG A 113 -8.71 25.26 9.12
CA ARG A 113 -9.41 24.18 9.86
C ARG A 113 -8.96 22.78 9.44
N LYS A 114 -8.90 22.49 8.14
CA LYS A 114 -8.76 21.14 7.58
C LYS A 114 -7.44 20.87 6.85
N GLY A 115 -6.66 21.90 6.53
CA GLY A 115 -5.34 21.75 5.92
C GLY A 115 -5.38 21.58 4.40
N LEU A 116 -4.21 21.30 3.83
CA LEU A 116 -3.99 21.39 2.38
C LEU A 116 -4.57 20.22 1.58
N VAL A 117 -4.86 19.09 2.22
CA VAL A 117 -5.52 17.95 1.54
C VAL A 117 -6.98 18.28 1.21
N ALA A 118 -7.64 19.08 2.05
CA ALA A 118 -9.00 19.56 1.80
C ALA A 118 -9.09 20.63 0.69
N VAL A 119 -7.94 21.16 0.24
CA VAL A 119 -7.84 22.20 -0.80
C VAL A 119 -8.20 21.67 -2.18
N ALA A 120 -7.86 20.41 -2.51
CA ALA A 120 -8.28 19.83 -3.80
C ALA A 120 -9.81 19.82 -3.95
N PHE A 121 -10.51 19.44 -2.88
CA PHE A 121 -11.97 19.44 -2.83
C PHE A 121 -12.56 20.85 -2.81
N ALA A 122 -11.94 21.78 -2.05
CA ALA A 122 -12.38 23.16 -1.97
C ALA A 122 -12.15 23.92 -3.31
N ILE A 123 -11.06 23.66 -4.02
CA ILE A 123 -10.78 24.24 -5.35
C ILE A 123 -11.86 23.81 -6.33
N SER A 124 -12.24 22.52 -6.36
CA SER A 124 -13.33 22.03 -7.22
C SER A 124 -14.68 22.67 -6.87
N LEU A 125 -14.97 22.81 -5.57
CA LEU A 125 -16.25 23.35 -5.09
C LEU A 125 -16.36 24.85 -5.36
N VAL A 126 -15.26 25.61 -5.20
CA VAL A 126 -15.25 27.05 -5.50
C VAL A 126 -15.17 27.32 -6.99
N LEU A 127 -14.44 26.51 -7.79
CA LEU A 127 -14.49 26.58 -9.27
C LEU A 127 -15.91 26.27 -9.77
N ALA A 128 -16.56 25.24 -9.27
CA ALA A 128 -17.94 24.91 -9.63
C ALA A 128 -18.90 26.05 -9.24
N PHE A 129 -18.78 26.60 -8.04
CA PHE A 129 -19.65 27.67 -7.55
C PHE A 129 -19.45 28.98 -8.33
N THR A 130 -18.21 29.36 -8.62
CA THR A 130 -17.88 30.57 -9.38
C THR A 130 -18.28 30.46 -10.85
N VAL A 131 -18.09 29.30 -11.50
CA VAL A 131 -18.54 29.06 -12.88
C VAL A 131 -20.07 29.08 -12.96
N THR A 132 -20.77 28.45 -12.02
CA THR A 132 -22.25 28.40 -12.02
C THR A 132 -22.87 29.79 -11.83
N ILE A 133 -22.30 30.60 -10.93
CA ILE A 133 -22.77 31.97 -10.70
C ILE A 133 -22.39 32.89 -11.88
N ALA A 134 -21.18 32.79 -12.44
CA ALA A 134 -20.77 33.61 -13.58
C ALA A 134 -21.66 33.37 -14.82
N LEU A 135 -22.03 32.11 -15.08
CA LEU A 135 -22.95 31.74 -16.16
C LEU A 135 -24.38 32.26 -15.91
N ALA A 136 -24.86 32.24 -14.66
CA ALA A 136 -26.20 32.71 -14.30
C ALA A 136 -26.41 34.22 -14.47
N PHE A 137 -25.35 35.04 -14.36
CA PHE A 137 -25.47 36.51 -14.35
C PHE A 137 -25.08 37.20 -15.68
N THR A 138 -24.25 36.58 -16.52
CA THR A 138 -23.64 37.26 -17.70
C THR A 138 -24.05 36.71 -19.07
N GLY A 139 -24.59 35.48 -19.15
CA GLY A 139 -25.06 34.88 -20.41
C GLY A 139 -24.01 34.68 -21.51
N THR A 140 -22.74 34.99 -21.26
CA THR A 140 -21.64 34.85 -22.23
C THR A 140 -20.44 34.13 -21.62
N ALA A 141 -19.93 33.12 -22.33
CA ALA A 141 -18.87 32.23 -21.83
C ALA A 141 -17.49 32.92 -21.69
N THR A 142 -17.28 34.07 -22.31
CA THR A 142 -15.97 34.74 -22.42
C THR A 142 -15.51 35.37 -21.11
N ILE A 143 -16.40 36.00 -20.35
CA ILE A 143 -16.05 36.59 -19.04
C ILE A 143 -15.97 35.47 -17.97
N ALA A 144 -16.82 34.45 -18.06
CA ALA A 144 -16.78 33.25 -17.20
C ALA A 144 -15.45 32.46 -17.34
N LEU A 145 -14.89 32.36 -18.55
CA LEU A 145 -13.57 31.77 -18.78
C LEU A 145 -12.45 32.63 -18.19
N ALA A 146 -12.53 33.97 -18.28
CA ALA A 146 -11.57 34.87 -17.62
C ALA A 146 -11.66 34.78 -16.08
N PHE A 147 -12.86 34.61 -15.51
CA PHE A 147 -13.08 34.37 -14.08
C PHE A 147 -12.52 33.01 -13.63
N GLY A 148 -12.75 31.95 -14.41
CA GLY A 148 -12.16 30.62 -14.16
C GLY A 148 -10.63 30.63 -14.27
N PHE A 149 -10.07 31.38 -15.23
CA PHE A 149 -8.63 31.54 -15.39
C PHE A 149 -8.01 32.41 -14.29
N ALA A 150 -8.63 33.49 -13.83
CA ALA A 150 -8.15 34.26 -12.69
C ALA A 150 -8.21 33.45 -11.38
N PHE A 151 -9.26 32.64 -11.21
CA PHE A 151 -9.40 31.68 -10.12
C PHE A 151 -8.43 30.49 -10.24
N ALA A 152 -7.94 30.16 -11.43
CA ALA A 152 -6.92 29.13 -11.63
C ALA A 152 -5.49 29.70 -11.51
N PHE A 153 -5.21 30.89 -12.04
CA PHE A 153 -3.87 31.49 -12.08
C PHE A 153 -3.47 32.18 -10.78
N ALA A 154 -4.38 32.94 -10.15
CA ALA A 154 -4.10 33.56 -8.84
C ALA A 154 -3.91 32.49 -7.75
N PHE A 155 -4.49 31.32 -7.96
CA PHE A 155 -4.65 30.27 -6.95
C PHE A 155 -3.69 29.10 -7.16
N ALA A 156 -3.30 28.79 -8.41
CA ALA A 156 -2.24 27.80 -8.71
C ALA A 156 -0.83 28.31 -8.39
N PHE A 157 -0.59 29.62 -8.46
CA PHE A 157 0.75 30.19 -8.27
C PHE A 157 1.00 30.74 -6.86
N ALA A 158 0.02 31.40 -6.22
CA ALA A 158 0.18 31.90 -4.84
C ALA A 158 0.44 30.77 -3.81
N PHE A 159 0.15 29.53 -4.17
CA PHE A 159 0.23 28.36 -3.29
C PHE A 159 1.59 27.63 -3.30
N ALA A 160 2.45 27.81 -4.31
CA ALA A 160 3.47 26.81 -4.61
C ALA A 160 4.93 27.20 -4.31
N PHE A 161 5.34 28.47 -4.36
CA PHE A 161 6.79 28.77 -4.40
C PHE A 161 7.32 29.88 -3.48
N ALA A 162 6.48 30.75 -2.90
CA ALA A 162 6.99 31.89 -2.12
C ALA A 162 7.66 31.50 -0.78
N PHE A 163 7.45 30.28 -0.28
CA PHE A 163 7.96 29.86 1.04
C PHE A 163 8.87 28.62 1.01
N VAL A 164 8.91 27.89 -0.11
CA VAL A 164 9.47 26.54 -0.14
C VAL A 164 10.99 26.54 -0.19
N GLY A 165 11.60 27.46 -0.93
CA GLY A 165 13.01 27.30 -1.26
C GLY A 165 14.03 27.94 -0.30
N VAL A 166 13.68 29.01 0.43
CA VAL A 166 14.58 29.63 1.42
C VAL A 166 14.57 28.87 2.75
N ILE A 167 13.41 28.37 3.17
CA ILE A 167 13.28 27.64 4.43
C ILE A 167 13.97 26.27 4.33
N ALA A 168 13.85 25.61 3.18
CA ALA A 168 14.45 24.31 2.93
C ALA A 168 15.99 24.31 2.95
N VAL A 169 16.62 25.41 2.54
CA VAL A 169 18.10 25.55 2.48
C VAL A 169 18.70 26.03 3.82
N ALA A 170 17.92 26.69 4.67
CA ALA A 170 18.36 27.29 5.93
C ALA A 170 18.56 26.23 7.05
N GLY A 171 19.65 25.48 6.92
CA GLY A 171 20.28 24.79 8.05
C GLY A 171 21.11 25.70 8.96
N ALA A 172 20.98 27.03 8.84
CA ALA A 172 21.60 28.04 9.67
C ALA A 172 20.50 28.78 10.46
N GLY A 173 20.68 28.94 11.76
CA GLY A 173 19.78 29.72 12.59
C GLY A 173 19.66 31.15 12.06
N GLY A 174 18.45 31.72 12.16
CA GLY A 174 18.20 33.14 11.88
C GLY A 174 18.14 33.49 10.40
N GLY A 175 17.06 33.15 9.71
CA GLY A 175 16.86 33.62 8.33
C GLY A 175 15.43 33.61 7.81
N ILE A 176 14.44 33.28 8.65
CA ILE A 176 13.02 33.24 8.25
C ILE A 176 12.47 34.66 8.03
N PHE A 177 13.16 35.69 8.53
CA PHE A 177 12.66 37.06 8.57
C PHE A 177 12.86 37.87 7.26
N THR A 178 13.76 37.48 6.35
CA THR A 178 14.20 38.42 5.29
C THR A 178 13.31 38.45 4.05
N VAL A 179 12.65 37.33 3.68
CA VAL A 179 11.86 37.27 2.42
C VAL A 179 10.41 37.71 2.61
N ALA A 180 9.81 37.43 3.77
CA ALA A 180 8.50 38.01 4.13
C ALA A 180 8.59 39.55 4.19
N VAL A 181 9.72 40.08 4.70
CA VAL A 181 10.00 41.51 4.69
C VAL A 181 10.24 42.03 3.27
N ALA A 182 11.02 41.35 2.42
CA ALA A 182 11.28 41.82 1.05
C ALA A 182 10.01 41.91 0.18
N VAL A 183 9.14 40.90 0.21
CA VAL A 183 7.86 40.94 -0.56
C VAL A 183 6.91 41.98 0.03
N ALA A 184 6.80 42.08 1.35
CA ALA A 184 6.02 43.12 2.01
C ALA A 184 6.53 44.54 1.68
N VAL A 185 7.85 44.73 1.65
CA VAL A 185 8.51 45.99 1.32
C VAL A 185 8.26 46.35 -0.16
N THR A 186 8.38 45.41 -1.09
CA THR A 186 8.17 45.70 -2.52
C THR A 186 6.72 46.07 -2.82
N VAL A 187 5.75 45.37 -2.21
CA VAL A 187 4.31 45.69 -2.33
C VAL A 187 4.00 47.04 -1.65
N ALA A 188 4.58 47.33 -0.48
CA ALA A 188 4.41 48.63 0.18
C ALA A 188 4.97 49.79 -0.66
N PHE A 189 6.12 49.61 -1.32
CA PHE A 189 6.71 50.63 -2.19
C PHE A 189 5.89 50.88 -3.47
N THR A 190 5.32 49.84 -4.09
CA THR A 190 4.43 50.01 -5.26
C THR A 190 3.08 50.64 -4.90
N PHE A 191 2.57 50.39 -3.68
CA PHE A 191 1.32 50.99 -3.20
C PHE A 191 1.49 52.47 -2.79
N ALA A 192 2.63 52.83 -2.21
CA ALA A 192 2.91 54.23 -1.82
C ALA A 192 2.95 55.16 -3.05
N GLY A 193 3.55 54.72 -4.16
CA GLY A 193 3.63 55.52 -5.38
C GLY A 193 2.30 55.72 -6.11
N ALA A 194 1.42 54.72 -6.09
CA ALA A 194 0.11 54.79 -6.76
C ALA A 194 -0.91 55.67 -6.00
N VAL A 195 -0.82 55.73 -4.66
CA VAL A 195 -1.72 56.55 -3.82
C VAL A 195 -1.38 58.04 -3.87
N THR A 196 -0.12 58.39 -4.14
CA THR A 196 0.33 59.79 -4.15
C THR A 196 -0.11 60.61 -5.37
N GLU A 197 -0.54 59.96 -6.46
CA GLU A 197 -0.90 60.66 -7.71
C GLU A 197 -2.40 60.77 -7.98
N SER A 198 -3.25 59.97 -7.33
CA SER A 198 -4.70 59.97 -7.59
C SER A 198 -5.46 60.92 -6.66
N LYS A 199 -6.10 61.97 -7.20
CA LYS A 199 -6.98 62.89 -6.46
C LYS A 199 -8.43 62.39 -6.28
N GLU A 200 -8.80 61.26 -6.90
CA GLU A 200 -10.15 60.72 -6.80
C GLU A 200 -10.33 59.79 -5.59
N LEU A 201 -11.28 60.12 -4.72
CA LEU A 201 -11.56 59.42 -3.46
C LEU A 201 -11.93 57.93 -3.65
N GLY A 202 -12.55 57.58 -4.78
CA GLY A 202 -12.90 56.19 -5.13
C GLY A 202 -11.68 55.33 -5.45
N VAL A 203 -10.67 55.92 -6.10
CA VAL A 203 -9.43 55.25 -6.47
C VAL A 203 -8.58 54.96 -5.22
N VAL A 204 -8.45 55.94 -4.32
CA VAL A 204 -7.73 55.79 -3.03
C VAL A 204 -8.39 54.73 -2.13
N ARG A 205 -9.73 54.67 -2.08
CA ARG A 205 -10.46 53.63 -1.31
C ARG A 205 -10.26 52.22 -1.91
N GLY A 206 -10.23 52.09 -3.23
CA GLY A 206 -9.93 50.82 -3.91
C GLY A 206 -8.51 50.30 -3.61
N PHE A 207 -7.51 51.20 -3.63
CA PHE A 207 -6.13 50.83 -3.30
C PHE A 207 -5.94 50.45 -1.82
N THR A 208 -6.56 51.16 -0.87
CA THR A 208 -6.44 50.82 0.57
C THR A 208 -7.04 49.45 0.91
N PHE A 209 -8.19 49.10 0.32
CA PHE A 209 -8.82 47.79 0.54
C PHE A 209 -8.00 46.65 -0.10
N ALA A 210 -7.47 46.86 -1.31
CA ALA A 210 -6.60 45.89 -1.98
C ALA A 210 -5.29 45.63 -1.21
N GLY A 211 -4.67 46.68 -0.66
CA GLY A 211 -3.47 46.55 0.17
C GLY A 211 -3.69 45.72 1.44
N ALA A 212 -4.83 45.91 2.12
CA ALA A 212 -5.18 45.12 3.31
C ALA A 212 -5.39 43.63 2.98
N ILE A 213 -6.03 43.32 1.85
CA ILE A 213 -6.25 41.95 1.38
C ILE A 213 -4.91 41.27 1.05
N VAL A 214 -4.02 41.96 0.32
CA VAL A 214 -2.69 41.43 -0.01
C VAL A 214 -1.86 41.19 1.27
N GLY A 215 -1.90 42.13 2.22
CA GLY A 215 -1.25 41.97 3.52
C GLY A 215 -1.77 40.77 4.32
N ALA A 216 -3.09 40.56 4.36
CA ALA A 216 -3.70 39.42 5.03
C ALA A 216 -3.27 38.08 4.40
N TYR A 217 -3.18 38.00 3.08
CA TYR A 217 -2.71 36.80 2.38
C TYR A 217 -1.24 36.49 2.66
N ILE A 218 -0.38 37.51 2.72
CA ILE A 218 1.05 37.32 3.05
C ILE A 218 1.19 36.75 4.46
N LEU A 219 0.47 37.30 5.43
CA LEU A 219 0.49 36.84 6.82
C LEU A 219 -0.05 35.41 6.97
N ALA A 220 -1.16 35.09 6.30
CA ALA A 220 -1.73 33.74 6.30
C ALA A 220 -0.76 32.71 5.72
N SER A 221 -0.11 33.03 4.59
CA SER A 221 0.89 32.18 3.95
C SER A 221 2.14 31.98 4.83
N ALA A 222 2.62 33.05 5.48
CA ALA A 222 3.75 32.98 6.40
C ALA A 222 3.45 32.08 7.60
N TYR A 223 2.24 32.18 8.15
CA TYR A 223 1.78 31.31 9.22
C TYR A 223 1.72 29.84 8.79
N ILE A 224 1.12 29.54 7.64
CA ILE A 224 1.01 28.17 7.12
C ILE A 224 2.41 27.56 6.88
N GLY A 225 3.33 28.33 6.29
CA GLY A 225 4.71 27.91 6.07
C GLY A 225 5.46 27.63 7.38
N TRP A 226 5.30 28.50 8.38
CA TRP A 226 5.84 28.29 9.73
C TRP A 226 5.30 26.99 10.33
N ARG A 227 3.99 26.79 10.33
CA ARG A 227 3.34 25.62 10.96
C ARG A 227 3.73 24.30 10.26
N GLY A 228 3.87 24.33 8.94
CA GLY A 228 4.43 23.19 8.18
C GLY A 228 5.86 22.84 8.57
N TRP A 229 6.69 23.84 8.85
CA TRP A 229 8.05 23.63 9.34
C TRP A 229 8.10 23.17 10.81
N ALA A 230 7.19 23.67 11.64
CA ALA A 230 7.04 23.27 13.04
C ALA A 230 6.64 21.79 13.21
N GLY A 231 6.24 21.12 12.12
CA GLY A 231 6.06 19.68 12.07
C GLY A 231 4.61 19.21 12.13
N GLU A 232 3.65 20.12 12.04
CA GLU A 232 2.22 19.77 12.09
C GLU A 232 1.76 18.96 10.88
N GLU A 233 1.10 17.83 11.16
CA GLU A 233 0.64 16.88 10.13
C GLU A 233 -0.27 17.51 9.08
N LYS A 234 -1.12 18.44 9.52
CA LYS A 234 -2.06 19.19 8.68
C LYS A 234 -1.38 19.92 7.50
N TYR A 235 -0.10 20.24 7.63
CA TYR A 235 0.72 20.94 6.64
C TYR A 235 1.87 20.06 6.09
N ALA A 236 1.77 18.73 6.24
CA ALA A 236 2.80 17.78 5.83
C ALA A 236 3.15 17.86 4.34
N LEU A 237 2.20 18.24 3.47
CA LEU A 237 2.45 18.44 2.04
C LEU A 237 3.44 19.58 1.77
N ILE A 238 3.33 20.71 2.48
CA ILE A 238 4.31 21.81 2.32
C ILE A 238 5.68 21.37 2.78
N ARG A 239 5.74 20.65 3.91
CA ARG A 239 6.99 20.08 4.42
C ARG A 239 7.61 19.13 3.41
N SER A 240 6.83 18.25 2.78
CA SER A 240 7.36 17.28 1.81
C SER A 240 7.88 17.97 0.54
N PHE A 241 7.20 18.99 0.02
CA PHE A 241 7.70 19.81 -1.09
C PHE A 241 8.98 20.57 -0.74
N ALA A 242 9.03 21.19 0.45
CA ALA A 242 10.22 21.89 0.93
C ALA A 242 11.42 20.95 1.04
N VAL A 243 11.24 19.80 1.68
CA VAL A 243 12.29 18.78 1.79
C VAL A 243 12.68 18.23 0.41
N ALA A 244 11.72 18.08 -0.52
CA ALA A 244 11.98 17.67 -1.89
C ALA A 244 12.86 18.67 -2.65
N PHE A 245 12.54 19.95 -2.55
CA PHE A 245 13.30 21.03 -3.14
C PHE A 245 14.70 21.14 -2.51
N ALA A 246 14.80 21.09 -1.17
CA ALA A 246 16.07 21.14 -0.44
C ALA A 246 17.04 20.03 -0.82
N ALA A 247 16.53 18.83 -1.08
CA ALA A 247 17.37 17.69 -1.43
C ALA A 247 17.97 17.78 -2.83
N THR A 248 17.54 18.76 -3.65
CA THR A 248 18.10 18.98 -4.99
C THR A 248 19.58 19.34 -4.87
N GLY A 249 20.46 18.49 -5.41
CA GLY A 249 21.92 18.64 -5.28
C GLY A 249 22.50 18.23 -3.92
N GLY A 250 21.67 17.70 -3.01
CA GLY A 250 22.10 17.12 -1.74
C GLY A 250 22.62 15.68 -1.89
N THR A 251 23.04 15.07 -0.78
CA THR A 251 23.47 13.67 -0.78
C THR A 251 22.32 12.76 -1.22
N SER A 252 22.56 11.88 -2.18
CA SER A 252 21.56 10.94 -2.68
C SER A 252 21.94 9.51 -2.30
N PHE A 253 21.04 8.82 -1.61
CA PHE A 253 21.03 7.36 -1.43
C PHE A 253 19.88 6.73 -2.22
N ARG A 254 19.35 7.43 -3.23
CA ARG A 254 18.16 6.97 -3.96
C ARG A 254 18.40 5.59 -4.57
N GLY A 255 17.56 4.62 -4.26
CA GLY A 255 17.71 3.24 -4.78
C GLY A 255 18.90 2.47 -4.23
N ALA A 256 19.65 3.03 -3.26
CA ALA A 256 20.80 2.34 -2.68
C ALA A 256 20.35 1.20 -1.75
N ASN A 257 21.15 0.14 -1.70
CA ASN A 257 20.97 -0.93 -0.72
C ASN A 257 21.72 -0.55 0.56
N LEU A 258 21.01 -0.15 1.61
CA LEU A 258 21.57 0.23 2.91
C LEU A 258 21.38 -0.86 3.97
N THR A 259 21.14 -2.11 3.56
CA THR A 259 20.96 -3.21 4.50
C THR A 259 22.16 -3.30 5.46
N ASP A 260 21.91 -3.37 6.77
CA ASP A 260 22.94 -3.40 7.82
C ASP A 260 23.89 -2.18 7.88
N ALA A 261 23.61 -1.10 7.12
CA ALA A 261 24.42 0.11 7.16
C ALA A 261 24.25 0.87 8.49
N ASN A 262 25.30 1.54 8.94
CA ASN A 262 25.33 2.23 10.22
C ASN A 262 25.41 3.76 10.07
N PHE A 263 24.36 4.48 10.47
CA PHE A 263 24.28 5.96 10.48
C PHE A 263 24.34 6.55 11.89
N THR A 264 24.94 5.85 12.86
CA THR A 264 25.04 6.32 14.24
C THR A 264 25.64 7.73 14.30
N GLN A 265 24.93 8.67 14.91
CA GLN A 265 25.34 10.08 15.02
C GLN A 265 25.60 10.82 13.69
N ALA A 266 25.24 10.25 12.54
CA ALA A 266 25.32 10.95 11.26
C ALA A 266 24.39 12.16 11.25
N SER A 267 24.75 13.20 10.49
CA SER A 267 23.88 14.37 10.29
C SER A 267 23.30 14.36 8.90
N PHE A 268 21.98 14.45 8.81
CA PHE A 268 21.26 14.59 7.56
C PHE A 268 20.79 16.03 7.35
N LYS A 269 20.98 16.57 6.16
CA LYS A 269 20.30 17.78 5.68
C LYS A 269 19.99 17.50 4.23
N SER A 270 18.83 17.84 3.67
CA SER A 270 18.67 17.77 2.21
C SER A 270 19.09 16.41 1.59
N THR A 271 18.77 15.29 2.27
CA THR A 271 19.25 13.95 1.86
C THR A 271 18.12 13.16 1.25
N ASP A 272 18.38 12.52 0.11
CA ASP A 272 17.39 11.73 -0.62
C ASP A 272 17.54 10.23 -0.34
N PHE A 273 16.51 9.63 0.25
CA PHE A 273 16.43 8.23 0.64
C PHE A 273 15.38 7.45 -0.17
N ARG A 274 14.76 8.08 -1.18
CA ARG A 274 13.68 7.45 -1.96
C ARG A 274 14.15 6.14 -2.59
N ARG A 275 13.31 5.11 -2.52
CA ARG A 275 13.57 3.77 -3.08
C ARG A 275 14.79 3.04 -2.49
N ALA A 276 15.43 3.57 -1.44
CA ALA A 276 16.49 2.87 -0.75
C ALA A 276 15.92 1.74 0.13
N THR A 277 16.71 0.70 0.35
CA THR A 277 16.37 -0.42 1.25
C THR A 277 16.99 -0.18 2.62
N PHE A 278 16.21 -0.30 3.70
CA PHE A 278 16.62 0.02 5.08
C PHE A 278 16.67 -1.18 6.03
N THR A 279 16.78 -2.40 5.51
CA THR A 279 16.77 -3.61 6.34
C THR A 279 17.91 -3.56 7.35
N ARG A 280 17.59 -3.54 8.65
CA ARG A 280 18.49 -3.46 9.79
C ARG A 280 19.45 -2.25 9.77
N THR A 281 19.14 -1.19 9.02
CA THR A 281 19.92 0.05 9.01
C THR A 281 19.83 0.75 10.36
N TYR A 282 20.97 1.16 10.93
CA TYR A 282 21.03 1.71 12.28
C TYR A 282 21.08 3.25 12.27
N PHE A 283 20.14 3.92 12.93
CA PHE A 283 20.02 5.41 12.94
C PHE A 283 20.21 6.03 14.34
N HIS A 284 20.77 5.29 15.29
CA HIS A 284 20.88 5.74 16.68
C HIS A 284 21.60 7.09 16.81
N LYS A 285 20.99 8.04 17.52
CA LYS A 285 21.49 9.43 17.71
C LYS A 285 21.73 10.20 16.40
N ALA A 286 21.21 9.75 15.26
CA ALA A 286 21.30 10.49 14.02
C ALA A 286 20.58 11.84 14.11
N LYS A 287 21.16 12.86 13.50
CA LYS A 287 20.68 14.24 13.59
C LYS A 287 19.88 14.59 12.35
N LYS A 288 18.73 15.23 12.53
CA LYS A 288 17.88 15.79 11.46
C LYS A 288 17.33 14.75 10.48
N LEU A 289 17.07 13.53 10.95
CA LEU A 289 16.46 12.47 10.15
C LEU A 289 15.02 12.83 9.71
N ASP A 290 14.34 13.72 10.44
CA ASP A 290 13.06 14.34 10.08
C ASP A 290 13.10 15.21 8.81
N ARG A 291 14.30 15.53 8.30
CA ARG A 291 14.52 16.44 7.15
C ARG A 291 14.98 15.73 5.88
N VAL A 292 14.86 14.41 5.85
CA VAL A 292 15.22 13.59 4.68
C VAL A 292 14.01 13.37 3.78
N ARG A 293 14.23 12.92 2.54
CA ARG A 293 13.15 12.41 1.67
C ARG A 293 13.03 10.89 1.86
N PRO A 294 12.13 10.40 2.73
CA PRO A 294 12.06 8.98 3.08
C PRO A 294 11.48 8.09 1.97
N GLY A 295 10.80 8.66 0.98
CA GLY A 295 10.00 7.89 0.03
C GLY A 295 8.80 7.24 0.72
N SER A 296 8.44 6.02 0.31
CA SER A 296 7.35 5.21 0.88
C SER A 296 7.81 4.27 2.01
N SER A 297 9.03 4.43 2.52
CA SER A 297 9.57 3.59 3.60
C SER A 297 8.97 3.94 4.97
N TYR A 298 9.20 3.09 5.98
CA TYR A 298 8.82 3.36 7.37
C TYR A 298 9.37 4.69 7.91
N LEU A 299 10.45 5.23 7.31
CA LEU A 299 11.00 6.53 7.67
C LEU A 299 10.06 7.70 7.37
N GLN A 300 8.94 7.50 6.66
CA GLN A 300 7.91 8.55 6.51
C GLN A 300 7.15 8.84 7.81
N ILE A 301 7.12 7.87 8.73
CA ILE A 301 6.37 7.91 9.99
C ILE A 301 7.22 8.61 11.07
N ALA A 302 6.66 9.63 11.71
CA ALA A 302 7.42 10.49 12.62
C ALA A 302 7.86 9.77 13.89
N GLU A 303 6.96 8.97 14.44
CA GLU A 303 7.14 8.15 15.64
C GLU A 303 8.26 7.14 15.41
N VAL A 304 8.26 6.45 14.27
CA VAL A 304 9.31 5.48 13.91
C VAL A 304 10.67 6.17 13.84
N ARG A 305 10.79 7.33 13.17
CA ARG A 305 12.05 8.10 13.15
C ARG A 305 12.52 8.48 14.56
N GLN A 306 11.61 8.85 15.44
CA GLN A 306 11.95 9.23 16.81
C GLN A 306 12.48 8.03 17.61
N VAL A 307 11.85 6.86 17.50
CA VAL A 307 12.34 5.64 18.19
C VAL A 307 13.68 5.21 17.63
N LEU A 308 13.86 5.20 16.31
CA LEU A 308 15.13 4.84 15.67
C LEU A 308 16.31 5.73 16.12
N VAL A 309 16.05 7.02 16.39
CA VAL A 309 17.07 7.97 16.82
C VAL A 309 17.32 7.91 18.33
N THR A 310 16.26 7.82 19.14
CA THR A 310 16.35 7.97 20.60
C THR A 310 16.43 6.65 21.36
N GLY A 311 15.93 5.57 20.76
CA GLY A 311 15.68 4.29 21.41
C GLY A 311 14.52 4.30 22.40
N GLN A 312 13.64 5.31 22.36
CA GLN A 312 12.54 5.50 23.30
C GLN A 312 11.18 5.35 22.59
N GLY A 313 10.58 4.18 22.69
CA GLY A 313 9.29 3.84 22.07
C GLY A 313 8.23 3.33 23.05
N GLN A 314 8.40 3.59 24.35
CA GLN A 314 7.41 3.24 25.38
C GLN A 314 6.03 3.84 25.06
N ASP A 315 4.98 3.06 25.28
CA ASP A 315 3.56 3.43 25.07
C ASP A 315 3.22 3.86 23.62
N LYS A 316 4.12 3.64 22.65
CA LYS A 316 3.87 4.02 21.25
C LYS A 316 2.97 3.02 20.56
N ASN A 317 2.13 3.53 19.66
CA ASN A 317 1.28 2.72 18.79
C ASN A 317 1.92 2.62 17.41
N PHE A 318 2.25 1.39 17.01
CA PHE A 318 2.75 0.99 15.69
C PHE A 318 1.82 -0.02 15.00
N ASP A 319 0.55 -0.05 15.40
CA ASP A 319 -0.44 -1.01 14.89
C ASP A 319 -0.56 -0.86 13.38
N ARG A 320 -0.54 -2.01 12.69
CA ARG A 320 -0.77 -2.10 11.23
C ARG A 320 0.24 -1.32 10.38
N ILE A 321 1.43 -1.05 10.92
CA ILE A 321 2.52 -0.42 10.18
C ILE A 321 3.42 -1.49 9.56
N ASP A 322 3.87 -1.24 8.33
CA ASP A 322 4.97 -2.00 7.72
C ASP A 322 6.32 -1.48 8.25
N LEU A 323 6.90 -2.25 9.16
CA LEU A 323 8.19 -2.03 9.81
C LEU A 323 9.20 -3.12 9.41
N ARG A 324 9.01 -3.75 8.25
CA ARG A 324 9.90 -4.83 7.78
C ARG A 324 11.35 -4.37 7.78
N GLY A 325 12.21 -5.16 8.43
CA GLY A 325 13.62 -4.88 8.55
C GLY A 325 13.93 -3.65 9.40
N VAL A 326 13.04 -3.16 10.25
CA VAL A 326 13.37 -2.05 11.15
C VAL A 326 14.48 -2.46 12.13
N ASN A 327 15.36 -1.52 12.49
CA ASN A 327 16.37 -1.76 13.53
C ASN A 327 15.98 -1.10 14.84
N PHE A 328 15.41 -1.90 15.74
CA PHE A 328 15.03 -1.54 17.10
C PHE A 328 15.95 -2.18 18.15
N LYS A 329 17.21 -2.44 17.79
CA LYS A 329 18.23 -2.90 18.73
C LYS A 329 18.41 -1.93 19.90
N ASN A 330 18.46 -2.45 21.13
CA ASN A 330 18.62 -1.69 22.37
C ASN A 330 17.55 -0.60 22.59
N THR A 331 16.31 -0.85 22.16
CA THR A 331 15.21 0.12 22.31
C THR A 331 14.28 -0.22 23.48
N HIS A 332 13.71 0.81 24.09
CA HIS A 332 12.70 0.69 25.14
C HIS A 332 11.32 0.73 24.47
N LEU A 333 10.67 -0.42 24.35
CA LEU A 333 9.37 -0.63 23.71
C LEU A 333 8.33 -1.17 24.71
N VAL A 334 8.53 -0.87 25.99
CA VAL A 334 7.62 -1.24 27.08
C VAL A 334 6.22 -0.71 26.78
N ASP A 335 5.19 -1.55 26.94
CA ASP A 335 3.79 -1.22 26.66
C ASP A 335 3.50 -0.75 25.21
N ALA A 336 4.46 -0.86 24.28
CA ALA A 336 4.25 -0.49 22.88
C ALA A 336 3.27 -1.45 22.19
N SER A 337 2.51 -0.93 21.24
CA SER A 337 1.52 -1.69 20.49
C SER A 337 2.01 -1.93 19.06
N PHE A 338 2.04 -3.20 18.65
CA PHE A 338 2.42 -3.63 17.29
C PHE A 338 1.28 -4.43 16.64
N ILE A 339 0.03 -4.21 17.04
CA ILE A 339 -1.09 -5.06 16.65
C ILE A 339 -1.25 -5.03 15.12
N GLY A 340 -1.05 -6.17 14.47
CA GLY A 340 -1.09 -6.22 13.01
C GLY A 340 0.12 -5.59 12.30
N ALA A 341 1.21 -5.26 13.00
CA ALA A 341 2.40 -4.72 12.34
C ALA A 341 3.15 -5.82 11.55
N ASN A 342 3.93 -5.41 10.55
CA ASN A 342 4.91 -6.28 9.92
C ASN A 342 6.30 -5.92 10.46
N LEU A 343 6.89 -6.80 11.25
CA LEU A 343 8.24 -6.71 11.79
C LEU A 343 9.17 -7.79 11.20
N SER A 344 8.80 -8.46 10.10
CA SER A 344 9.65 -9.47 9.48
C SER A 344 11.04 -8.90 9.15
N GLU A 345 12.09 -9.70 9.34
CA GLU A 345 13.52 -9.33 9.21
C GLU A 345 14.00 -8.20 10.16
N ALA A 346 13.19 -7.78 11.15
CA ALA A 346 13.58 -6.73 12.09
C ALA A 346 14.70 -7.18 13.03
N ASN A 347 15.45 -6.21 13.53
CA ASN A 347 16.43 -6.41 14.59
C ASN A 347 15.85 -5.85 15.90
N LEU A 348 15.47 -6.72 16.82
CA LEU A 348 14.99 -6.41 18.18
C LEU A 348 15.99 -6.90 19.24
N GLN A 349 17.26 -7.08 18.88
CA GLN A 349 18.28 -7.52 19.82
C GLN A 349 18.32 -6.57 21.03
N ASP A 350 18.35 -7.15 22.23
CA ASP A 350 18.40 -6.43 23.50
C ASP A 350 17.27 -5.39 23.69
N ALA A 351 16.18 -5.45 22.91
CA ALA A 351 15.04 -4.57 23.07
C ALA A 351 14.21 -4.96 24.30
N ASP A 352 13.68 -3.97 25.00
CA ASP A 352 12.72 -4.18 26.08
C ASP A 352 11.29 -4.10 25.53
N LEU A 353 10.65 -5.25 25.33
CA LEU A 353 9.27 -5.41 24.87
C LEU A 353 8.34 -5.84 26.00
N SER A 354 8.70 -5.55 27.27
CA SER A 354 7.83 -5.87 28.40
C SER A 354 6.43 -5.31 28.20
N ARG A 355 5.40 -6.16 28.34
CA ARG A 355 3.99 -5.82 28.13
C ARG A 355 3.63 -5.28 26.73
N ALA A 356 4.52 -5.43 25.75
CA ALA A 356 4.22 -5.05 24.38
C ALA A 356 3.09 -5.91 23.80
N LYS A 357 2.30 -5.32 22.90
CA LYS A 357 1.21 -6.01 22.20
C LYS A 357 1.70 -6.48 20.84
N LEU A 358 2.20 -7.71 20.78
CA LEU A 358 2.62 -8.41 19.55
C LEU A 358 1.48 -9.24 18.94
N VAL A 359 0.23 -8.85 19.24
CA VAL A 359 -0.96 -9.51 18.71
C VAL A 359 -0.94 -9.41 17.20
N GLN A 360 -1.16 -10.52 16.49
CA GLN A 360 -1.36 -10.48 15.04
C GLN A 360 -0.16 -9.88 14.28
N THR A 361 1.04 -9.95 14.86
CA THR A 361 2.26 -9.31 14.34
C THR A 361 3.05 -10.29 13.49
N GLN A 362 3.52 -9.89 12.30
CA GLN A 362 4.44 -10.71 11.50
C GLN A 362 5.87 -10.53 11.99
N LEU A 363 6.57 -11.61 12.29
CA LEU A 363 7.91 -11.63 12.89
C LEU A 363 8.88 -12.57 12.16
N ASP A 364 8.59 -12.97 10.92
CA ASP A 364 9.45 -13.88 10.14
C ASP A 364 10.91 -13.43 10.11
N GLY A 365 11.84 -14.27 10.54
CA GLY A 365 13.28 -13.95 10.55
C GLY A 365 13.65 -12.75 11.44
N THR A 366 12.81 -12.42 12.42
CA THR A 366 13.11 -11.35 13.40
C THR A 366 14.14 -11.83 14.41
N ASP A 367 15.04 -10.95 14.78
CA ASP A 367 16.06 -11.24 15.78
C ASP A 367 15.69 -10.67 17.15
N PHE A 368 15.29 -11.55 18.08
CA PHE A 368 14.99 -11.24 19.48
C PHE A 368 16.17 -11.52 20.43
N THR A 369 17.40 -11.71 19.94
CA THR A 369 18.52 -12.09 20.81
C THR A 369 18.65 -11.14 22.00
N GLY A 370 18.57 -11.65 23.24
CA GLY A 370 18.69 -10.84 24.47
C GLY A 370 17.46 -9.96 24.81
N ALA A 371 16.42 -9.95 23.97
CA ALA A 371 15.23 -9.13 24.17
C ALA A 371 14.43 -9.56 25.41
N THR A 372 13.68 -8.63 25.98
CA THR A 372 12.78 -8.90 27.12
C THR A 372 11.33 -8.97 26.64
N LEU A 373 10.64 -10.09 26.85
CA LEU A 373 9.24 -10.30 26.47
C LEU A 373 8.29 -10.48 27.66
N THR A 374 8.75 -10.26 28.89
CA THR A 374 7.93 -10.43 30.10
C THR A 374 6.62 -9.63 30.03
N GLY A 375 5.50 -10.34 30.11
CA GLY A 375 4.15 -9.81 30.04
C GLY A 375 3.66 -9.44 28.64
N ALA A 376 4.41 -9.73 27.58
CA ALA A 376 3.98 -9.43 26.21
C ALA A 376 2.76 -10.28 25.79
N TYR A 377 1.95 -9.71 24.89
CA TYR A 377 0.80 -10.38 24.29
C TYR A 377 1.19 -10.96 22.93
N ILE A 378 1.13 -12.28 22.78
CA ILE A 378 1.63 -13.01 21.59
C ILE A 378 0.52 -13.72 20.80
N GLU A 379 -0.73 -13.26 20.98
CA GLU A 379 -1.90 -13.81 20.29
C GLU A 379 -1.74 -13.74 18.76
N ASP A 380 -1.73 -14.89 18.09
CA ASP A 380 -1.61 -15.00 16.63
C ASP A 380 -0.42 -14.25 16.01
N TRP A 381 0.69 -14.13 16.72
CA TRP A 381 1.92 -13.65 16.10
C TRP A 381 2.43 -14.67 15.05
N GLY A 382 2.95 -14.19 13.94
CA GLY A 382 3.53 -15.03 12.88
C GLY A 382 5.03 -15.13 13.09
N ILE A 383 5.54 -16.33 13.34
CA ILE A 383 6.98 -16.60 13.50
C ILE A 383 7.39 -17.76 12.60
N THR A 384 8.67 -17.81 12.27
CA THR A 384 9.28 -18.88 11.46
C THR A 384 10.48 -19.49 12.19
N SER A 385 11.00 -20.62 11.70
CA SER A 385 12.21 -21.26 12.22
C SER A 385 13.45 -20.35 12.21
N ASP A 386 13.48 -19.30 11.39
CA ASP A 386 14.59 -18.34 11.36
C ASP A 386 14.41 -17.18 12.36
N THR A 387 13.28 -17.14 13.07
CA THR A 387 13.05 -16.16 14.15
C THR A 387 13.92 -16.55 15.33
N ASN A 388 14.81 -15.66 15.75
CA ASN A 388 15.85 -15.98 16.73
C ASN A 388 15.42 -15.56 18.14
N PHE A 389 15.27 -16.52 19.05
CA PHE A 389 14.90 -16.31 20.45
C PHE A 389 16.07 -16.54 21.44
N ASN A 390 17.31 -16.59 20.95
CA ASN A 390 18.48 -16.89 21.78
C ASN A 390 18.63 -15.87 22.92
N GLY A 391 18.67 -16.34 24.17
CA GLY A 391 18.82 -15.46 25.33
C GLY A 391 17.65 -14.51 25.57
N VAL A 392 16.46 -14.79 25.01
CA VAL A 392 15.25 -14.03 25.33
C VAL A 392 14.94 -14.19 26.83
N ARG A 393 14.70 -13.04 27.47
CA ARG A 393 14.29 -12.96 28.88
C ARG A 393 12.79 -12.82 28.94
N CYS A 394 12.13 -13.82 29.53
CA CYS A 394 10.68 -13.82 29.63
C CYS A 394 10.28 -14.59 30.87
N GLU A 395 9.64 -13.94 31.84
CA GLU A 395 9.11 -14.64 33.02
C GLU A 395 7.70 -15.20 32.75
N TYR A 396 6.91 -14.52 31.93
CA TYR A 396 5.58 -14.94 31.52
C TYR A 396 5.12 -14.20 30.27
N VAL A 397 4.14 -14.75 29.55
CA VAL A 397 3.45 -14.10 28.42
C VAL A 397 1.94 -14.24 28.53
N TYR A 398 1.21 -13.48 27.73
CA TYR A 398 -0.22 -13.61 27.56
C TYR A 398 -0.55 -14.12 26.16
N MET A 399 -1.35 -15.18 26.10
CA MET A 399 -1.74 -15.82 24.83
C MET A 399 -2.92 -15.11 24.15
N ARG A 400 -3.57 -14.15 24.84
CA ARG A 400 -4.70 -13.38 24.35
C ARG A 400 -4.69 -11.96 24.89
N LEU A 401 -5.11 -11.00 24.08
CA LEU A 401 -5.44 -9.65 24.54
C LEU A 401 -6.85 -9.61 25.16
N PRO A 402 -7.01 -9.19 26.44
CA PRO A 402 -8.31 -9.13 27.10
C PRO A 402 -9.33 -8.25 26.38
N THR A 403 -10.57 -8.75 26.25
CA THR A 403 -11.73 -7.99 25.79
C THR A 403 -12.85 -7.98 26.84
N LYS A 404 -13.94 -7.25 26.60
CA LYS A 404 -15.10 -7.28 27.51
C LYS A 404 -15.77 -8.66 27.53
N GLU A 405 -15.80 -9.30 26.37
CA GLU A 405 -16.39 -10.62 26.15
C GLU A 405 -15.48 -11.74 26.68
N ASN A 406 -14.17 -11.49 26.74
CA ASN A 406 -13.17 -12.45 27.16
C ASN A 406 -12.05 -11.75 27.95
N PRO A 407 -12.24 -11.52 29.26
CA PRO A 407 -11.33 -10.71 30.06
C PRO A 407 -10.05 -11.44 30.49
N ASP A 408 -9.99 -12.77 30.32
CA ASP A 408 -8.82 -13.56 30.70
C ASP A 408 -7.73 -13.48 29.61
N PRO A 409 -6.53 -12.92 29.91
CA PRO A 409 -5.43 -12.84 28.96
C PRO A 409 -4.74 -14.19 28.68
N LEU A 410 -5.10 -15.26 29.40
CA LEU A 410 -4.50 -16.58 29.29
C LEU A 410 -2.98 -16.54 29.48
N ARG A 411 -2.54 -16.28 30.71
CA ARG A 411 -1.12 -16.21 31.07
C ARG A 411 -0.44 -17.57 30.93
N LYS A 412 0.81 -17.59 30.44
CA LYS A 412 1.72 -18.73 30.53
C LYS A 412 3.01 -18.34 31.27
N PRO A 413 3.55 -19.18 32.17
CA PRO A 413 2.96 -20.44 32.65
C PRO A 413 1.60 -20.24 33.34
N ASP A 414 0.73 -21.27 33.32
CA ASP A 414 -0.65 -21.16 33.83
C ASP A 414 -0.69 -20.89 35.35
N ASN A 415 0.29 -21.44 36.08
CA ASN A 415 0.46 -21.16 37.50
C ASN A 415 1.12 -19.79 37.69
N ASN A 416 0.40 -18.83 38.28
CA ASN A 416 0.90 -17.47 38.51
C ASN A 416 2.08 -17.39 39.49
N LYS A 417 2.40 -18.48 40.21
CA LYS A 417 3.59 -18.57 41.06
C LYS A 417 4.83 -19.05 40.30
N GLU A 418 4.65 -19.56 39.08
CA GLU A 418 5.72 -20.02 38.21
C GLU A 418 6.06 -18.94 37.18
N VAL A 419 7.34 -18.95 36.78
CA VAL A 419 7.90 -18.14 35.71
C VAL A 419 8.71 -19.07 34.81
N PHE A 420 8.80 -18.73 33.53
CA PHE A 420 9.76 -19.43 32.66
C PHE A 420 11.18 -19.17 33.17
N ALA A 421 11.98 -20.21 33.28
CA ALA A 421 13.41 -20.11 33.51
C ALA A 421 14.13 -19.62 32.23
N ASP A 422 15.41 -19.27 32.37
CA ASP A 422 16.24 -18.85 31.23
C ASP A 422 16.21 -19.90 30.11
N GLY A 423 15.78 -19.47 28.91
CA GLY A 423 15.67 -20.33 27.72
C GLY A 423 14.36 -21.12 27.61
N GLU A 424 13.62 -21.34 28.70
CA GLU A 424 12.40 -22.16 28.71
C GLU A 424 11.30 -21.57 27.82
N PHE A 425 11.22 -20.24 27.71
CA PHE A 425 10.31 -19.60 26.76
C PHE A 425 10.58 -20.01 25.30
N GLY A 426 11.86 -20.18 24.92
CA GLY A 426 12.22 -20.63 23.58
C GLY A 426 11.72 -22.05 23.30
N ASP A 427 11.82 -22.94 24.29
CA ASP A 427 11.28 -24.31 24.21
C ASP A 427 9.75 -24.31 24.14
N PHE A 428 9.09 -23.44 24.92
CA PHE A 428 7.63 -23.27 24.90
C PHE A 428 7.10 -22.84 23.52
N ILE A 429 7.82 -21.96 22.83
CA ILE A 429 7.41 -21.44 21.51
C ILE A 429 7.80 -22.39 20.36
N LYS A 430 8.76 -23.30 20.57
CA LYS A 430 9.29 -24.17 19.52
C LYS A 430 8.25 -24.92 18.67
N PRO A 431 7.16 -25.50 19.24
CA PRO A 431 6.15 -26.19 18.44
C PRO A 431 5.37 -25.28 17.48
N ILE A 432 5.38 -23.96 17.70
CA ILE A 432 4.70 -22.98 16.84
C ILE A 432 5.45 -22.80 15.51
N PHE A 433 6.73 -23.20 15.41
CA PHE A 433 7.50 -23.12 14.16
C PHE A 433 7.14 -24.15 13.08
N ASP A 434 6.32 -25.15 13.40
CA ASP A 434 6.08 -26.29 12.50
C ASP A 434 5.16 -25.93 11.32
N THR A 435 4.51 -24.77 11.36
CA THR A 435 3.65 -24.26 10.30
C THR A 435 4.15 -22.95 9.73
N LEU A 436 3.89 -22.72 8.44
CA LEU A 436 3.96 -21.44 7.78
C LEU A 436 2.66 -20.69 8.10
N ASP A 437 2.74 -19.72 9.01
CA ASP A 437 1.60 -18.94 9.49
C ASP A 437 1.50 -17.61 8.70
N LEU A 438 0.62 -17.59 7.70
CA LEU A 438 0.39 -16.45 6.81
C LEU A 438 -0.81 -15.65 7.30
N TYR A 439 -0.53 -14.61 8.09
CA TYR A 439 -1.56 -13.80 8.71
C TYR A 439 -1.84 -12.48 7.95
N HIS A 440 -3.11 -12.25 7.60
CA HIS A 440 -3.59 -11.07 6.87
C HIS A 440 -4.47 -10.20 7.75
N ASN A 441 -4.11 -8.92 7.86
CA ASN A 441 -4.62 -8.02 8.91
C ASN A 441 -5.37 -6.77 8.42
N GLN A 442 -5.36 -6.50 7.11
CA GLN A 442 -6.01 -5.35 6.49
C GLN A 442 -6.47 -5.66 5.07
N GLY A 443 -7.72 -5.34 4.74
CA GLY A 443 -8.23 -5.40 3.36
C GLY A 443 -7.97 -6.74 2.70
N VAL A 444 -8.38 -7.83 3.37
CA VAL A 444 -8.14 -9.20 2.90
C VAL A 444 -8.84 -9.37 1.55
N ASP A 445 -8.07 -9.59 0.48
CA ASP A 445 -8.61 -10.06 -0.80
C ASP A 445 -8.43 -11.59 -0.87
N PRO A 446 -9.52 -12.37 -0.74
CA PRO A 446 -9.47 -13.84 -0.78
C PRO A 446 -8.86 -14.39 -2.07
N ARG A 447 -9.00 -13.66 -3.18
CA ARG A 447 -8.50 -14.10 -4.47
C ARG A 447 -7.00 -13.93 -4.54
N ALA A 448 -6.49 -12.78 -4.07
CA ALA A 448 -5.05 -12.53 -4.01
C ALA A 448 -4.34 -13.56 -3.10
N ILE A 449 -4.96 -13.94 -1.97
CA ILE A 449 -4.46 -15.02 -1.11
C ILE A 449 -4.41 -16.35 -1.87
N ALA A 450 -5.50 -16.73 -2.52
CA ALA A 450 -5.59 -18.02 -3.20
C ALA A 450 -4.57 -18.15 -4.34
N VAL A 451 -4.40 -17.08 -5.14
CA VAL A 451 -3.41 -17.03 -6.21
C VAL A 451 -1.99 -17.05 -5.63
N ALA A 452 -1.69 -16.15 -4.69
CA ALA A 452 -0.35 -16.06 -4.10
C ALA A 452 0.08 -17.37 -3.43
N PHE A 453 -0.81 -18.03 -2.70
CA PHE A 453 -0.50 -19.30 -2.05
C PHE A 453 -0.32 -20.42 -3.09
N LYS A 454 -1.15 -20.45 -4.13
CA LYS A 454 -1.02 -21.46 -5.18
C LYS A 454 0.28 -21.30 -5.97
N GLU A 455 0.63 -20.07 -6.35
CA GLU A 455 1.91 -19.76 -7.00
C GLU A 455 3.08 -20.13 -6.10
N LEU A 456 3.01 -19.82 -4.79
CA LEU A 456 4.02 -20.21 -3.82
C LEU A 456 4.23 -21.74 -3.80
N ALA A 457 3.14 -22.51 -3.75
CA ALA A 457 3.19 -23.97 -3.76
C ALA A 457 3.70 -24.56 -5.09
N GLU A 458 3.36 -23.95 -6.23
CA GLU A 458 3.84 -24.37 -7.55
C GLU A 458 5.31 -24.03 -7.79
N ASN A 459 5.78 -22.88 -7.29
CA ASN A 459 7.18 -22.45 -7.39
C ASN A 459 8.09 -23.22 -6.43
N ASN A 460 7.54 -23.71 -5.31
CA ASN A 460 8.28 -24.41 -4.26
C ASN A 460 7.75 -25.83 -4.02
N PRO A 461 7.80 -26.74 -5.01
CA PRO A 461 7.22 -28.09 -4.88
C PRO A 461 7.88 -28.91 -3.76
N ASN A 462 9.16 -28.68 -3.48
CA ASN A 462 9.91 -29.36 -2.42
C ASN A 462 9.54 -28.85 -1.01
N ALA A 463 8.81 -27.75 -0.90
CA ALA A 463 8.34 -27.23 0.38
C ALA A 463 7.11 -27.98 0.90
N GLU A 464 6.47 -28.83 0.07
CA GLU A 464 5.32 -29.68 0.44
C GLU A 464 4.22 -28.88 1.17
N LEU A 465 3.89 -27.71 0.63
CA LEU A 465 2.94 -26.78 1.23
C LEU A 465 1.52 -27.36 1.26
N GLU A 466 0.99 -27.61 2.47
CA GLU A 466 -0.35 -28.12 2.68
C GLU A 466 -1.11 -27.22 3.67
N ILE A 467 -2.25 -26.67 3.26
CA ILE A 467 -3.08 -25.84 4.14
C ILE A 467 -3.71 -26.72 5.22
N VAL A 468 -3.36 -26.46 6.47
CA VAL A 468 -3.89 -27.19 7.62
C VAL A 468 -4.92 -26.40 8.40
N ALA A 469 -4.89 -25.06 8.33
CA ALA A 469 -5.89 -24.24 8.99
C ALA A 469 -6.20 -22.95 8.21
N ILE A 470 -7.47 -22.56 8.15
CA ILE A 470 -7.90 -21.20 7.78
C ILE A 470 -8.79 -20.67 8.90
N GLU A 471 -8.37 -19.57 9.54
CA GLU A 471 -9.00 -19.10 10.76
C GLU A 471 -9.35 -17.61 10.70
N ARG A 472 -10.60 -17.26 11.01
CA ARG A 472 -11.04 -15.87 11.12
C ARG A 472 -10.51 -15.24 12.39
N ARG A 473 -9.96 -14.02 12.29
CA ARG A 473 -9.32 -13.29 13.40
C ARG A 473 -9.84 -11.86 13.60
N GLY A 474 -11.07 -11.60 13.17
CA GLY A 474 -11.76 -10.31 13.24
C GLY A 474 -12.70 -10.09 12.05
N GLU A 475 -13.25 -8.88 11.91
CA GLU A 475 -14.24 -8.59 10.85
C GLU A 475 -13.68 -8.85 9.44
N ASP A 476 -12.41 -8.51 9.18
CA ASP A 476 -11.71 -8.69 7.90
C ASP A 476 -10.26 -9.17 8.07
N LYS A 477 -10.06 -10.21 8.89
CA LYS A 477 -8.72 -10.73 9.23
C LYS A 477 -8.71 -12.24 9.16
N ILE A 478 -7.63 -12.80 8.62
CA ILE A 478 -7.51 -14.25 8.47
C ILE A 478 -6.08 -14.73 8.74
N LEU A 479 -5.96 -15.87 9.41
CA LEU A 479 -4.73 -16.63 9.56
C LEU A 479 -4.83 -17.88 8.68
N LEU A 480 -3.89 -18.03 7.75
CA LEU A 480 -3.73 -19.21 6.92
C LEU A 480 -2.50 -19.98 7.43
N ARG A 481 -2.69 -21.18 7.97
CA ARG A 481 -1.60 -22.05 8.39
C ARG A 481 -1.38 -23.15 7.37
N ALA A 482 -0.13 -23.30 6.94
CA ALA A 482 0.28 -24.40 6.09
C ALA A 482 1.40 -25.22 6.73
N LYS A 483 1.32 -26.54 6.67
CA LYS A 483 2.47 -27.40 6.92
C LYS A 483 3.48 -27.23 5.80
N THR A 484 4.75 -27.41 6.13
CA THR A 484 5.85 -27.43 5.16
C THR A 484 6.74 -28.63 5.44
N ALA A 485 7.51 -29.05 4.44
CA ALA A 485 8.65 -29.93 4.65
C ALA A 485 9.56 -29.36 5.76
N ALA A 486 10.16 -30.25 6.57
CA ALA A 486 11.02 -29.84 7.69
C ALA A 486 12.24 -29.01 7.24
N THR A 487 12.73 -29.26 6.02
CA THR A 487 13.87 -28.56 5.42
C THR A 487 13.50 -27.26 4.70
N ALA A 488 12.20 -26.92 4.61
CA ALA A 488 11.75 -25.73 3.89
C ALA A 488 12.12 -24.44 4.65
N ASN A 489 12.65 -23.46 3.92
CA ASN A 489 12.91 -22.13 4.46
C ASN A 489 11.59 -21.33 4.56
N LYS A 490 10.93 -21.41 5.72
CA LYS A 490 9.64 -20.77 5.96
C LYS A 490 9.69 -19.25 5.83
N SER A 491 10.83 -18.61 6.13
CA SER A 491 10.96 -17.16 5.98
C SER A 491 11.04 -16.73 4.52
N GLU A 492 11.75 -17.49 3.69
CA GLU A 492 11.80 -17.25 2.24
C GLU A 492 10.41 -17.46 1.62
N LEU A 493 9.70 -18.51 2.03
CA LEU A 493 8.33 -18.77 1.59
C LEU A 493 7.36 -17.66 1.99
N SER A 494 7.38 -17.22 3.26
CA SER A 494 6.54 -16.10 3.73
C SER A 494 6.84 -14.82 2.95
N LYS A 495 8.12 -14.54 2.71
CA LYS A 495 8.56 -13.36 1.96
C LYS A 495 8.08 -13.38 0.51
N GLU A 496 8.29 -14.49 -0.20
CA GLU A 496 7.79 -14.67 -1.58
C GLU A 496 6.27 -14.49 -1.62
N TYR A 497 5.57 -15.17 -0.69
CA TYR A 497 4.12 -15.09 -0.58
C TYR A 497 3.61 -13.66 -0.44
N PHE A 498 4.13 -12.89 0.54
CA PHE A 498 3.66 -11.53 0.78
C PHE A 498 4.10 -10.55 -0.31
N ILE A 499 5.20 -10.80 -1.04
CA ILE A 499 5.54 -10.01 -2.23
C ILE A 499 4.47 -10.19 -3.30
N ASN A 500 4.15 -11.44 -3.65
CA ASN A 500 3.16 -11.77 -4.68
C ASN A 500 1.76 -11.29 -4.27
N TYR A 501 1.34 -11.58 -3.04
CA TYR A 501 0.06 -11.13 -2.49
C TYR A 501 -0.13 -9.62 -2.59
N ASN A 502 0.89 -8.82 -2.22
CA ASN A 502 0.79 -7.36 -2.25
C ASN A 502 0.74 -6.81 -3.67
N GLN A 503 1.44 -7.42 -4.62
CA GLN A 503 1.35 -7.07 -6.04
C GLN A 503 -0.05 -7.36 -6.59
N LEU A 504 -0.55 -8.57 -6.33
CA LEU A 504 -1.86 -9.05 -6.76
C LEU A 504 -3.01 -8.21 -6.19
N LYS A 505 -2.92 -7.86 -4.91
CA LYS A 505 -3.89 -7.01 -4.22
C LYS A 505 -3.95 -5.58 -4.79
N ALA A 506 -2.86 -5.10 -5.38
CA ALA A 506 -2.79 -3.76 -5.97
C ALA A 506 -3.34 -3.68 -7.40
N LEU A 507 -3.67 -4.82 -8.03
CA LEU A 507 -4.20 -4.87 -9.40
C LEU A 507 -5.64 -4.33 -9.48
N ALA A 508 -5.99 -3.74 -10.62
CA ALA A 508 -7.38 -3.38 -10.89
C ALA A 508 -8.23 -4.64 -11.11
N GLU A 509 -9.51 -4.56 -10.76
CA GLU A 509 -10.46 -5.69 -10.80
C GLU A 509 -10.51 -6.38 -12.17
N ASN A 510 -10.44 -5.61 -13.27
CA ASN A 510 -10.45 -6.15 -14.63
C ASN A 510 -9.15 -6.90 -14.97
N ASP A 511 -8.00 -6.39 -14.55
CA ASP A 511 -6.70 -7.03 -14.78
C ASP A 511 -6.59 -8.32 -13.96
N PHE A 512 -7.10 -8.30 -12.73
CA PHE A 512 -7.17 -9.48 -11.88
C PHE A 512 -8.09 -10.55 -12.50
N ARG A 513 -9.25 -10.14 -13.05
CA ARG A 513 -10.17 -11.04 -13.77
C ARG A 513 -9.51 -11.71 -14.97
N ILE A 514 -8.68 -10.99 -15.73
CA ILE A 514 -7.93 -11.54 -16.86
C ILE A 514 -6.86 -12.53 -16.37
N LEU A 515 -6.16 -12.21 -15.28
CA LEU A 515 -5.14 -13.07 -14.68
C LEU A 515 -5.71 -14.42 -14.17
N ILE A 516 -6.96 -14.40 -13.69
CA ILE A 516 -7.67 -15.61 -13.21
C ILE A 516 -8.59 -16.27 -14.24
N ALA A 517 -8.75 -15.70 -15.44
CA ALA A 517 -9.68 -16.20 -16.48
C ALA A 517 -9.33 -17.62 -16.95
N ASN A 518 -8.06 -18.02 -16.79
CA ASN A 518 -7.53 -19.35 -17.13
C ASN A 518 -7.17 -20.21 -15.89
N GLN A 519 -7.55 -19.81 -14.67
CA GLN A 519 -7.08 -20.46 -13.45
C GLN A 519 -7.86 -21.73 -13.04
N LYS A 520 -7.09 -22.76 -12.68
CA LYS A 520 -7.46 -24.14 -12.29
C LYS A 520 -8.52 -24.16 -11.16
N SER A 521 -9.42 -25.18 -11.15
CA SER A 521 -10.50 -25.35 -10.13
C SER A 521 -10.05 -25.11 -8.68
N GLN A 522 -8.82 -25.50 -8.37
CA GLN A 522 -8.20 -25.35 -7.04
C GLN A 522 -8.10 -23.90 -6.55
N ILE A 523 -7.81 -22.92 -7.41
CA ILE A 523 -7.73 -21.50 -6.97
C ILE A 523 -9.12 -20.97 -6.64
N ARG A 524 -10.14 -21.40 -7.40
CA ARG A 524 -11.54 -21.07 -7.13
C ARG A 524 -12.01 -21.69 -5.82
N GLU A 525 -11.66 -22.94 -5.57
CA GLU A 525 -11.95 -23.65 -4.32
C GLU A 525 -11.31 -22.94 -3.12
N LEU A 526 -10.01 -22.64 -3.17
CA LEU A 526 -9.32 -21.92 -2.10
C LEU A 526 -9.90 -20.52 -1.87
N THR A 527 -10.18 -19.77 -2.94
CA THR A 527 -10.87 -18.47 -2.85
C THR A 527 -12.20 -18.59 -2.11
N ASN A 528 -12.98 -19.63 -2.41
CA ASN A 528 -14.27 -19.88 -1.76
C ASN A 528 -14.11 -20.29 -0.29
N MET A 529 -13.11 -21.12 0.03
CA MET A 529 -12.78 -21.46 1.42
C MET A 529 -12.45 -20.21 2.24
N ILE A 530 -11.59 -19.33 1.72
CA ILE A 530 -11.20 -18.08 2.37
C ILE A 530 -12.40 -17.13 2.52
N LYS A 531 -13.22 -16.96 1.47
CA LYS A 531 -14.45 -16.16 1.55
C LYS A 531 -15.42 -16.69 2.60
N THR A 532 -15.50 -18.00 2.77
CA THR A 532 -16.39 -18.61 3.77
C THR A 532 -15.82 -18.45 5.17
N ALA A 533 -14.51 -18.64 5.34
CA ALA A 533 -13.81 -18.38 6.59
C ALA A 533 -13.94 -16.91 7.05
N LEU A 534 -13.90 -15.93 6.14
CA LEU A 534 -14.16 -14.53 6.51
C LEU A 534 -15.59 -14.27 7.03
N LYS A 535 -16.55 -15.12 6.65
CA LYS A 535 -17.97 -14.97 7.07
C LYS A 535 -18.31 -15.76 8.33
N ARG A 536 -17.58 -16.84 8.63
CA ARG A 536 -17.87 -17.74 9.75
C ARG A 536 -16.79 -17.64 10.84
N PRO A 537 -17.15 -17.67 12.13
CA PRO A 537 -16.16 -17.53 13.21
C PRO A 537 -15.27 -18.76 13.46
N ASN A 538 -15.41 -19.89 12.73
CA ASN A 538 -14.76 -21.15 13.09
C ASN A 538 -13.78 -21.72 12.04
N PHE A 539 -12.80 -22.45 12.58
CA PHE A 539 -11.68 -23.18 11.98
C PHE A 539 -12.05 -23.99 10.73
N TYR A 540 -11.20 -23.91 9.69
CA TYR A 540 -11.14 -24.90 8.62
C TYR A 540 -9.89 -25.76 8.81
N THR A 541 -10.00 -26.97 9.35
CA THR A 541 -8.89 -27.95 9.29
C THR A 541 -9.13 -28.97 8.19
N GLN A 542 -8.08 -29.34 7.45
CA GLN A 542 -8.15 -30.46 6.50
C GLN A 542 -8.35 -31.76 7.31
N GLY A 543 -9.63 -32.12 7.49
CA GLY A 543 -10.10 -33.14 8.45
C GLY A 543 -11.56 -32.95 8.91
N ASP A 544 -12.12 -31.75 8.81
CA ASP A 544 -13.52 -31.46 9.18
C ASP A 544 -14.54 -31.85 8.08
N MET A 545 -14.44 -33.09 7.60
CA MET A 545 -15.59 -33.89 7.19
C MET A 545 -15.87 -34.94 8.27
N ILE A 546 -15.91 -34.54 9.54
CA ILE A 546 -16.62 -35.31 10.55
C ILE A 546 -17.70 -34.38 11.09
N MET A 547 -18.93 -34.80 10.86
CA MET A 547 -20.15 -34.24 11.40
C MET A 547 -19.91 -33.72 12.82
N SER A 548 -20.32 -32.48 13.08
CA SER A 548 -20.61 -31.99 14.42
C SER A 548 -21.48 -33.03 15.13
N GLU A 549 -20.88 -33.84 16.00
CA GLU A 549 -21.62 -34.53 17.06
C GLU A 549 -22.39 -33.44 17.82
N GLY A 550 -23.70 -33.62 17.83
CA GLY A 550 -24.64 -32.58 18.18
C GLY A 550 -24.45 -32.01 19.58
N SER A 551 -24.66 -30.70 19.67
CA SER A 551 -25.37 -30.14 20.80
C SER A 551 -26.65 -30.97 21.01
N LYS A 552 -26.69 -31.75 22.09
CA LYS A 552 -27.87 -32.47 22.54
C LYS A 552 -29.03 -31.49 22.72
N GLN A 553 -29.92 -31.41 21.73
CA GLN A 553 -31.31 -31.02 21.94
C GLN A 553 -32.18 -32.23 21.63
N GLN A 554 -32.77 -32.72 22.71
CA GLN A 554 -33.62 -33.87 22.82
C GLN A 554 -34.93 -33.60 22.05
N PHE A 555 -35.14 -34.29 20.93
CA PHE A 555 -36.47 -34.43 20.33
C PHE A 555 -36.86 -35.90 20.37
N ASN A 556 -37.79 -36.22 21.27
CA ASN A 556 -38.49 -37.49 21.32
C ASN A 556 -39.46 -37.54 20.13
N ASN A 557 -39.29 -38.50 19.23
CA ASN A 557 -40.41 -39.05 18.48
C ASN A 557 -40.26 -40.58 18.41
N ASP A 558 -41.32 -41.25 18.85
CA ASP A 558 -41.48 -42.70 18.94
C ASP A 558 -41.63 -43.31 17.54
N LEU A 559 -40.78 -44.28 17.19
CA LEU A 559 -40.79 -45.01 15.91
C LEU A 559 -41.04 -46.52 16.10
N ARG A 560 -41.85 -46.90 17.09
CA ARG A 560 -42.35 -48.27 17.22
C ARG A 560 -43.31 -48.61 16.07
N ASN A 561 -42.75 -48.94 14.89
CA ASN A 561 -43.29 -49.85 13.85
C ASN A 561 -42.51 -49.88 12.51
N ALA A 562 -41.23 -49.46 12.44
CA ALA A 562 -40.43 -49.71 11.24
C ALA A 562 -39.58 -50.98 11.39
N GLN A 563 -40.01 -52.08 10.77
CA GLN A 563 -39.24 -53.33 10.65
C GLN A 563 -38.12 -53.17 9.60
N ILE A 564 -36.91 -53.54 10.01
CA ILE A 564 -35.72 -53.71 9.17
C ILE A 564 -35.55 -55.21 8.89
N ALA A 565 -35.35 -55.57 7.62
CA ALA A 565 -34.80 -56.85 7.15
C ALA A 565 -33.61 -56.49 6.22
N GLY A 566 -32.34 -56.75 6.54
CA GLY A 566 -31.65 -58.05 6.52
C GLY A 566 -31.25 -58.40 5.07
N GLY A 567 -30.01 -58.68 4.65
CA GLY A 567 -28.71 -58.87 5.26
C GLY A 567 -27.83 -59.75 4.33
N LEU A 568 -26.51 -59.50 4.31
CA LEU A 568 -25.39 -60.44 4.07
C LEU A 568 -25.06 -61.04 2.67
N VAL A 569 -23.75 -61.28 2.50
CA VAL A 569 -22.89 -61.42 1.30
C VAL A 569 -22.52 -62.89 1.03
N ASN A 570 -22.26 -63.29 -0.24
CA ASN A 570 -21.23 -64.27 -0.70
C ASN A 570 -21.40 -64.63 -2.20
N ALA A 571 -20.42 -65.01 -3.03
CA ALA A 571 -18.98 -65.29 -2.93
C ALA A 571 -18.35 -65.34 -4.35
N GLY A 572 -17.03 -65.14 -4.45
CA GLY A 572 -16.19 -65.89 -5.39
C GLY A 572 -16.07 -65.43 -6.85
N SER A 573 -15.35 -64.33 -7.10
CA SER A 573 -14.33 -64.16 -8.15
C SER A 573 -14.23 -62.68 -8.53
N VAL A 574 -13.03 -62.13 -8.40
CA VAL A 574 -12.69 -60.81 -8.92
C VAL A 574 -12.44 -60.95 -10.43
N ASN A 575 -12.96 -60.02 -11.22
CA ASN A 575 -12.19 -59.46 -12.33
C ASN A 575 -12.38 -57.95 -12.34
N ALA A 576 -11.30 -57.26 -11.97
CA ALA A 576 -11.14 -55.83 -12.13
C ALA A 576 -10.86 -55.54 -13.61
N HIS A 577 -11.85 -55.03 -14.33
CA HIS A 577 -11.81 -54.13 -15.49
C HIS A 577 -13.12 -54.31 -16.26
N GLN A 578 -13.74 -53.20 -16.68
CA GLN A 578 -14.96 -53.11 -17.50
C GLN A 578 -16.28 -53.23 -16.71
N ILE A 579 -16.84 -52.07 -16.39
CA ILE A 579 -18.16 -51.57 -16.81
C ILE A 579 -18.52 -50.43 -15.85
N GLY A 580 -18.20 -49.23 -16.29
CA GLY A 580 -18.55 -47.97 -15.64
C GLY A 580 -18.72 -46.88 -16.69
N GLY A 581 -19.35 -47.23 -17.82
CA GLY A 581 -19.89 -46.26 -18.77
C GLY A 581 -21.36 -46.05 -18.44
N ASN A 582 -21.75 -44.81 -18.16
CA ASN A 582 -23.17 -44.44 -18.08
C ASN A 582 -23.81 -44.66 -19.46
N ILE A 583 -24.74 -45.62 -19.55
CA ILE A 583 -25.55 -45.84 -20.75
C ILE A 583 -26.70 -44.83 -20.72
N ASN A 584 -26.59 -43.73 -21.47
CA ASN A 584 -27.68 -42.78 -21.66
C ASN A 584 -28.50 -43.16 -22.92
N ASN A 585 -29.79 -43.47 -22.75
CA ASN A 585 -30.71 -43.74 -23.86
C ASN A 585 -31.24 -42.42 -24.47
N TYR A 586 -30.60 -41.91 -25.54
CA TYR A 586 -31.04 -40.71 -26.27
C TYR A 586 -32.16 -40.97 -27.28
N THR A 587 -33.09 -40.01 -27.45
CA THR A 587 -34.10 -40.06 -28.53
C THR A 587 -33.45 -39.84 -29.92
N PRO A 588 -34.05 -40.33 -31.02
CA PRO A 588 -33.48 -40.17 -32.37
C PRO A 588 -33.18 -38.72 -32.76
N GLN A 589 -34.07 -37.78 -32.40
CA GLN A 589 -33.87 -36.34 -32.66
C GLN A 589 -32.72 -35.74 -31.84
N GLN A 590 -32.49 -36.22 -30.61
CA GLN A 590 -31.37 -35.75 -29.78
C GLN A 590 -30.02 -36.23 -30.30
N ARG A 591 -29.95 -37.47 -30.82
CA ARG A 591 -28.72 -37.98 -31.47
C ARG A 591 -28.42 -37.22 -32.75
N GLN A 592 -29.46 -36.87 -33.52
CA GLN A 592 -29.29 -36.11 -34.75
C GLN A 592 -28.77 -34.69 -34.48
N ASN A 593 -29.38 -33.95 -33.54
CA ASN A 593 -28.93 -32.59 -33.19
C ASN A 593 -27.50 -32.57 -32.60
N LEU A 594 -27.14 -33.58 -31.81
CA LEU A 594 -25.79 -33.73 -31.25
C LEU A 594 -24.74 -33.99 -32.35
N ALA A 595 -25.05 -34.91 -33.27
CA ALA A 595 -24.16 -35.26 -34.37
C ALA A 595 -23.98 -34.10 -35.37
N GLU A 596 -25.06 -33.39 -35.69
CA GLU A 596 -25.02 -32.23 -36.58
C GLU A 596 -24.22 -31.07 -35.97
N ALA A 597 -24.45 -30.75 -34.69
CA ALA A 597 -23.69 -29.71 -33.99
C ALA A 597 -22.19 -30.05 -33.88
N ALA A 598 -21.87 -31.31 -33.60
CA ALA A 598 -20.48 -31.77 -33.52
C ALA A 598 -19.77 -31.66 -34.87
N ALA A 599 -20.42 -32.11 -35.96
CA ALA A 599 -19.85 -32.05 -37.31
C ALA A 599 -19.61 -30.60 -37.77
N GLU A 600 -20.54 -29.69 -37.50
CA GLU A 600 -20.40 -28.27 -37.87
C GLU A 600 -19.29 -27.57 -37.08
N ILE A 601 -19.17 -27.85 -35.77
CA ILE A 601 -18.06 -27.32 -34.95
C ILE A 601 -16.72 -27.85 -35.48
N GLN A 602 -16.65 -29.15 -35.79
CA GLN A 602 -15.41 -29.77 -36.27
C GLN A 602 -14.96 -29.16 -37.61
N GLN A 603 -15.89 -28.96 -38.55
CA GLN A 603 -15.60 -28.30 -39.82
C GLN A 603 -15.15 -26.84 -39.65
N LEU A 604 -15.82 -26.10 -38.78
CA LEU A 604 -15.47 -24.70 -38.52
C LEU A 604 -14.05 -24.56 -37.95
N LEU A 605 -13.70 -25.42 -36.99
CA LEU A 605 -12.36 -25.43 -36.42
C LEU A 605 -11.31 -25.79 -37.49
N GLN A 606 -11.56 -26.82 -38.31
CA GLN A 606 -10.65 -27.20 -39.41
C GLN A 606 -10.46 -26.08 -40.44
N GLN A 607 -11.50 -25.33 -40.80
CA GLN A 607 -11.40 -24.20 -41.71
C GLN A 607 -10.58 -23.04 -41.13
N LEU A 608 -10.77 -22.74 -39.85
CA LEU A 608 -10.05 -21.67 -39.19
C LEU A 608 -8.57 -22.03 -38.98
N GLU A 609 -8.23 -23.30 -38.79
CA GLU A 609 -6.84 -23.75 -38.72
C GLU A 609 -6.10 -23.63 -40.07
N GLN A 610 -6.78 -23.76 -41.20
CA GLN A 610 -6.13 -23.61 -42.51
C GLN A 610 -5.63 -22.18 -42.79
N THR A 611 -6.22 -21.19 -42.12
CA THR A 611 -5.92 -19.76 -42.34
C THR A 611 -5.25 -19.10 -41.13
N ASN A 612 -5.07 -19.82 -40.02
CA ASN A 612 -4.47 -19.29 -38.79
C ASN A 612 -3.52 -20.32 -38.17
N PRO A 613 -2.29 -19.95 -37.78
CA PRO A 613 -1.37 -20.86 -37.11
C PRO A 613 -1.94 -21.32 -35.75
N THR A 614 -1.60 -22.54 -35.34
CA THR A 614 -2.01 -23.14 -34.05
C THR A 614 -0.82 -23.70 -33.26
N THR A 615 0.38 -23.18 -33.49
CA THR A 615 1.62 -23.71 -32.90
C THR A 615 1.79 -23.35 -31.42
N THR A 616 1.38 -22.16 -31.00
CA THR A 616 1.47 -21.70 -29.61
C THR A 616 0.12 -21.74 -28.91
N THR A 617 0.11 -21.77 -27.57
CA THR A 617 -1.13 -21.74 -26.76
C THR A 617 -1.98 -20.50 -27.04
N PHE A 618 -1.34 -19.34 -27.25
CA PHE A 618 -2.02 -18.09 -27.59
C PHE A 618 -2.70 -18.13 -28.97
N GLU A 619 -2.04 -18.73 -29.95
CA GLU A 619 -2.57 -18.95 -31.31
C GLU A 619 -3.77 -19.91 -31.31
N LYS A 620 -3.67 -21.03 -30.58
CA LYS A 620 -4.78 -21.97 -30.37
C LYS A 620 -6.01 -21.29 -29.74
N MET A 621 -5.80 -20.42 -28.76
CA MET A 621 -6.86 -19.63 -28.14
C MET A 621 -7.48 -18.61 -29.11
N THR A 622 -6.67 -18.03 -30.00
CA THR A 622 -7.16 -17.09 -31.03
C THR A 622 -8.07 -17.79 -32.04
N VAL A 623 -7.72 -19.01 -32.48
CA VAL A 623 -8.57 -19.83 -33.35
C VAL A 623 -9.89 -20.19 -32.68
N VAL A 624 -9.85 -20.59 -31.41
CA VAL A 624 -11.06 -20.88 -30.62
C VAL A 624 -11.95 -19.65 -30.45
N ALA A 625 -11.38 -18.48 -30.15
CA ALA A 625 -12.14 -17.24 -30.02
C ALA A 625 -12.86 -16.86 -31.31
N LYS A 626 -12.21 -17.01 -32.48
CA LYS A 626 -12.84 -16.81 -33.80
C LYS A 626 -13.96 -17.82 -34.06
N ALA A 627 -13.75 -19.09 -33.72
CA ALA A 627 -14.77 -20.13 -33.89
C ALA A 627 -16.03 -19.83 -33.07
N ILE A 628 -15.85 -19.34 -31.84
CA ILE A 628 -16.97 -18.94 -30.97
C ILE A 628 -17.72 -17.74 -31.58
N ASP A 629 -17.02 -16.71 -32.03
CA ASP A 629 -17.62 -15.52 -32.66
C ASP A 629 -18.43 -15.88 -33.92
N GLU A 630 -17.95 -16.81 -34.75
CA GLU A 630 -18.70 -17.32 -35.92
C GLU A 630 -19.95 -18.12 -35.52
N ILE A 631 -19.88 -18.92 -34.44
CA ILE A 631 -21.07 -19.61 -33.91
C ILE A 631 -22.07 -18.59 -33.35
N GLU A 632 -21.62 -17.54 -32.67
CA GLU A 632 -22.51 -16.52 -32.13
C GLU A 632 -23.23 -15.72 -33.21
N LYS A 633 -22.57 -15.48 -34.35
CA LYS A 633 -23.15 -14.81 -35.52
C LYS A 633 -24.09 -15.70 -36.34
N ASN A 634 -24.07 -17.02 -36.14
CA ASN A 634 -24.96 -17.98 -36.80
C ASN A 634 -26.04 -18.49 -35.81
N PRO A 635 -27.25 -17.88 -35.79
CA PRO A 635 -28.27 -18.19 -34.79
C PRO A 635 -28.74 -19.65 -34.84
N THR A 636 -28.73 -20.25 -36.03
CA THR A 636 -29.15 -21.63 -36.24
C THR A 636 -28.13 -22.62 -35.66
N LEU A 637 -26.83 -22.40 -35.94
CA LEU A 637 -25.76 -23.21 -35.36
C LEU A 637 -25.70 -23.02 -33.83
N LYS A 638 -25.79 -21.78 -33.34
CA LYS A 638 -25.83 -21.50 -31.89
C LYS A 638 -26.98 -22.26 -31.20
N ALA A 639 -28.17 -22.27 -31.78
CA ALA A 639 -29.31 -23.00 -31.25
C ALA A 639 -29.08 -24.52 -31.21
N ARG A 640 -28.47 -25.10 -32.26
CA ARG A 640 -28.10 -26.53 -32.27
C ARG A 640 -27.07 -26.87 -31.20
N VAL A 641 -26.04 -26.04 -31.03
CA VAL A 641 -24.99 -26.24 -30.00
C VAL A 641 -25.59 -26.17 -28.59
N ILE A 642 -26.45 -25.20 -28.31
CA ILE A 642 -27.15 -25.10 -27.02
C ILE A 642 -28.09 -26.30 -26.82
N GLY A 643 -28.80 -26.74 -27.86
CA GLY A 643 -29.63 -27.94 -27.83
C GLY A 643 -28.83 -29.19 -27.47
N ALA A 644 -27.70 -29.40 -28.15
CA ALA A 644 -26.79 -30.51 -27.90
C ALA A 644 -26.21 -30.49 -26.49
N LEU A 645 -25.82 -29.32 -25.97
CA LEU A 645 -25.35 -29.15 -24.59
C LEU A 645 -26.46 -29.46 -23.56
N LYS A 646 -27.71 -29.07 -23.84
CA LYS A 646 -28.85 -29.34 -22.93
C LYS A 646 -29.27 -30.82 -22.94
N SER A 647 -29.23 -31.50 -24.09
CA SER A 647 -29.67 -32.89 -24.19
C SER A 647 -28.57 -33.91 -23.91
N GLY A 648 -27.34 -33.63 -24.34
CA GLY A 648 -26.20 -34.54 -24.27
C GLY A 648 -25.26 -34.26 -23.10
N GLY A 649 -25.18 -33.02 -22.62
CA GLY A 649 -24.16 -32.58 -21.67
C GLY A 649 -22.81 -32.31 -22.35
N LYS A 650 -21.95 -31.56 -21.64
CA LYS A 650 -20.65 -31.09 -22.14
C LYS A 650 -19.72 -32.21 -22.59
N GLU A 651 -19.58 -33.27 -21.78
CA GLU A 651 -18.65 -34.35 -22.09
C GLU A 651 -19.07 -35.13 -23.34
N THR A 652 -20.38 -35.32 -23.56
CA THR A 652 -20.89 -36.04 -24.74
C THR A 652 -20.69 -35.25 -26.03
N LEU A 653 -20.91 -33.92 -26.01
CA LEU A 653 -20.62 -33.08 -27.18
C LEU A 653 -19.11 -33.02 -27.46
N LYS A 654 -18.30 -32.97 -26.40
CA LYS A 654 -16.84 -33.00 -26.50
C LYS A 654 -16.33 -34.30 -27.11
N GLU A 655 -16.85 -35.46 -26.69
CA GLU A 655 -16.50 -36.77 -27.24
C GLU A 655 -16.93 -36.93 -28.70
N ALA A 656 -18.01 -36.25 -29.12
CA ALA A 656 -18.49 -36.30 -30.50
C ALA A 656 -17.67 -35.43 -31.47
N ILE A 657 -16.79 -34.55 -30.98
CA ILE A 657 -15.97 -33.64 -31.79
C ILE A 657 -14.52 -34.10 -31.72
N ASP A 658 -14.04 -34.72 -32.79
CA ASP A 658 -12.65 -35.16 -32.89
C ASP A 658 -11.75 -34.00 -33.37
N HIS A 659 -11.41 -33.10 -32.44
CA HIS A 659 -10.55 -31.96 -32.72
C HIS A 659 -9.72 -31.53 -31.49
N PRO A 660 -8.39 -31.30 -31.60
CA PRO A 660 -7.52 -31.00 -30.46
C PRO A 660 -7.89 -29.72 -29.69
N LEU A 661 -8.51 -28.75 -30.37
CA LEU A 661 -8.98 -27.48 -29.77
C LEU A 661 -10.33 -27.57 -29.05
N VAL A 662 -11.05 -28.71 -29.16
CA VAL A 662 -12.39 -28.87 -28.56
C VAL A 662 -12.37 -28.64 -27.05
N ASN A 663 -11.32 -29.10 -26.36
CA ASN A 663 -11.21 -28.96 -24.91
C ASN A 663 -11.18 -27.50 -24.45
N ILE A 664 -10.52 -26.63 -25.23
CA ILE A 664 -10.43 -25.19 -24.95
C ILE A 664 -11.78 -24.55 -25.26
N MET A 665 -12.39 -24.88 -26.39
CA MET A 665 -13.67 -24.35 -26.82
C MET A 665 -14.82 -24.70 -25.85
N MET A 666 -14.86 -25.92 -25.34
CA MET A 666 -15.91 -26.39 -24.41
C MET A 666 -15.91 -25.65 -23.08
N ALA A 667 -14.76 -25.15 -22.63
CA ALA A 667 -14.68 -24.30 -21.44
C ALA A 667 -15.30 -22.92 -21.66
N SER A 668 -15.29 -22.41 -22.90
CA SER A 668 -15.79 -21.08 -23.23
C SER A 668 -17.30 -21.04 -23.53
N ILE A 669 -17.88 -22.12 -24.07
CA ILE A 669 -19.31 -22.18 -24.41
C ILE A 669 -20.18 -22.74 -23.27
N GLU A 670 -19.58 -23.18 -22.16
CA GLU A 670 -20.27 -23.70 -20.98
C GLU A 670 -21.26 -22.69 -20.38
N GLY A 671 -20.96 -21.39 -20.48
CA GLY A 671 -21.85 -20.31 -20.03
C GLY A 671 -23.12 -20.11 -20.87
N TRP A 672 -23.24 -20.75 -22.04
CA TRP A 672 -24.41 -20.60 -22.92
C TRP A 672 -25.65 -21.37 -22.45
N GLN A 673 -25.49 -22.28 -21.48
CA GLN A 673 -26.63 -23.01 -20.90
C GLN A 673 -27.54 -22.14 -20.02
N GLU A 674 -27.01 -21.03 -19.48
CA GLU A 674 -27.70 -20.15 -18.52
C GLU A 674 -28.37 -18.92 -19.15
N ALA A 675 -28.19 -18.67 -20.45
CA ALA A 675 -28.87 -17.58 -21.15
C ALA A 675 -30.33 -17.95 -21.46
N LYS A 676 -31.27 -17.29 -20.77
CA LYS A 676 -32.71 -17.27 -21.08
C LYS A 676 -33.06 -16.04 -21.89
#